data_AF-L8EVD4-F1
#
_entry.id   AF-L8EVD4-F1
#
_cell.length_a   1.000
_cell.length_b   1.000
_cell.length_c   1.000
_cell.angle_alpha   90.00
_cell.angle_beta   90.00
_cell.angle_gamma   90.00
#
_symmetry.space_group_name_H-M   'P 1'
#
loop_
_entity.id
_entity.type
_entity.pdbx_description
1 polymer ?
#
loop_
_entity_poly.entity_id
_entity_poly.type
_entity_poly.pdbx_seq_one_letter_code
_entity_poly.pdbx_strand_id
1 'polypeptide(L)'
;MNATEAVHQIVFRWDADHAVGGAGVGPVAWSGNRDGLKPLYRRIAPLLRVPDETARESLARVELPAEAGAERSVLLLRRIPDRDRGGRPSTCSHALLGSASVLTPGRCLGLHDWRWEGSGINLREAEGRTLECVPARTLWAAADRTAPALTERTGRFPEELTAVLAERLRRPRRRLSVLDHTGGEGPVPVLWGLRQLVGPALPDSWSFATHDTRDGGPFRYVFVPRWPKTATQDQQLTRLDPARAGRGTSGGDGPDDGPPDHGDQARDAAQRLVEHYLEYRYDPEALRETRRALAERHVFEQERLDERVRLVHEALKWLSHAVDHRRSRTDPPREAVYDRPAEVPYDDRVFDHMRQDQEQQTYRRTYESPDRPAYDRETYDRPREDRTPPYDPPYEERAGQSYDPRQAVRADSGFPRDVTADVLRRALHQNGDDAARYLHNSTDDVLLEVLEDGLPAAQADRAARVLIDRAPHRPASGIRVVCERLLLAHLFLGPGGGHRDEDPVTGPDGRMRVRTAVLLYDELVRPYTEQGSAPGLLPRFLPELWHGHGGRGRAVLRQLLDDGRPTGFGDKGWKALFDTATRTAAQPEREETRPARPPARGTGRGFRLPARRSRDTRPPDDPYGGTDDTAGRLWLMALLILIVVPVILIGVIALAGS
;
A
#
# COMPACT_ATOMS: atom_id res chain seq x y z
N MET A 1 16.23 22.01 -11.22
CA MET A 1 17.36 21.64 -10.33
C MET A 1 17.12 22.34 -9.00
N ASN A 2 16.51 21.65 -8.04
CA ASN A 2 16.27 22.17 -6.69
C ASN A 2 17.03 21.31 -5.67
N ALA A 3 17.40 21.93 -4.55
CA ALA A 3 18.33 21.46 -3.53
C ALA A 3 18.32 19.92 -3.33
N THR A 4 19.51 19.33 -3.49
CA THR A 4 19.79 17.91 -3.32
C THR A 4 19.21 17.36 -2.01
N GLU A 5 18.21 16.47 -2.11
CA GLU A 5 17.95 15.49 -1.05
C GLU A 5 19.30 14.86 -0.70
N ALA A 6 19.74 15.09 0.53
CA ALA A 6 21.04 14.64 1.01
C ALA A 6 20.83 13.69 2.19
N VAL A 7 21.69 12.68 2.27
CA VAL A 7 21.65 11.64 3.28
C VAL A 7 22.79 11.87 4.26
N HIS A 8 22.49 11.81 5.54
CA HIS A 8 23.50 11.97 6.57
C HIS A 8 24.38 10.72 6.69
N GLN A 9 25.67 10.92 6.95
CA GLN A 9 26.61 9.84 7.22
C GLN A 9 26.92 9.78 8.70
N ILE A 10 27.03 8.57 9.25
CA ILE A 10 27.46 8.37 10.63
C ILE A 10 28.42 7.17 10.66
N VAL A 11 29.55 7.31 11.33
CA VAL A 11 30.44 6.19 11.64
C VAL A 11 30.25 5.83 13.10
N PHE A 12 29.93 4.57 13.35
CA PHE A 12 29.83 4.00 14.68
C PHE A 12 31.03 3.09 14.95
N ARG A 13 31.63 3.24 16.12
CA ARG A 13 32.72 2.39 16.58
C ARG A 13 32.67 2.29 18.09
N TRP A 14 33.33 1.28 18.63
CA TRP A 14 33.61 1.28 20.05
C TRP A 14 34.49 2.47 20.45
N ASP A 15 33.98 3.26 21.39
CA ASP A 15 34.63 4.41 22.01
C ASP A 15 34.54 4.26 23.53
N ALA A 16 35.67 4.19 24.24
CA ALA A 16 35.62 4.06 25.70
C ALA A 16 35.16 5.35 26.40
N ASP A 17 35.35 6.51 25.75
CA ASP A 17 35.24 7.84 26.36
C ASP A 17 33.94 8.58 25.98
N HIS A 18 33.15 8.03 25.06
CA HIS A 18 31.82 8.47 24.62
C HIS A 18 31.62 9.98 24.49
N ALA A 19 31.68 10.47 23.24
CA ALA A 19 31.04 11.75 22.92
C ALA A 19 29.52 11.74 23.26
N VAL A 20 28.81 10.61 23.13
CA VAL A 20 27.35 10.55 23.33
C VAL A 20 26.92 9.22 23.97
N GLY A 21 26.72 9.17 25.30
CA GLY A 21 25.84 8.15 25.93
C GLY A 21 26.45 6.96 26.70
N GLY A 22 27.72 7.02 27.13
CA GLY A 22 28.37 6.02 28.00
C GLY A 22 28.83 4.73 27.31
N ALA A 23 29.83 4.03 27.86
CA ALA A 23 30.52 2.85 27.33
C ALA A 23 29.72 1.84 26.42
N GLY A 24 29.65 2.06 25.10
CA GLY A 24 29.42 1.04 24.05
C GLY A 24 29.79 1.45 22.60
N VAL A 25 29.46 0.64 21.59
CA VAL A 25 29.61 1.08 20.18
C VAL A 25 28.77 2.34 19.96
N GLY A 26 29.40 3.50 19.71
CA GLY A 26 28.78 4.82 19.63
C GLY A 26 29.24 5.64 18.41
N PRO A 27 28.60 6.78 18.14
CA PRO A 27 28.95 7.62 16.99
C PRO A 27 30.30 8.32 17.23
N VAL A 28 31.25 8.14 16.30
CA VAL A 28 32.60 8.73 16.36
C VAL A 28 32.84 9.78 15.27
N ALA A 29 32.03 9.78 14.22
CA ALA A 29 32.04 10.75 13.12
C ALA A 29 30.64 10.87 12.55
N TRP A 30 30.21 12.07 12.14
CA TRP A 30 28.89 12.27 11.56
C TRP A 30 28.83 13.51 10.67
N SER A 31 27.81 13.57 9.82
CA SER A 31 27.47 14.79 9.09
C SER A 31 26.37 15.57 9.81
N GLY A 32 26.50 16.91 9.87
CA GLY A 32 25.51 17.80 10.47
C GLY A 32 25.61 17.98 12.00
N ASN A 33 24.53 18.44 12.64
CA ASN A 33 24.53 18.79 14.07
C ASN A 33 24.46 17.54 14.98
N ARG A 34 25.27 17.55 16.05
CA ARG A 34 25.40 16.50 17.06
C ARG A 34 24.13 16.29 17.90
N ASP A 35 23.34 17.34 18.13
CA ASP A 35 22.22 17.29 19.09
C ASP A 35 21.13 16.27 18.71
N GLY A 36 20.92 16.05 17.40
CA GLY A 36 19.95 15.08 16.89
C GLY A 36 20.37 13.60 17.04
N LEU A 37 21.66 13.32 17.31
CA LEU A 37 22.18 11.95 17.36
C LEU A 37 21.86 11.22 18.65
N LYS A 38 21.72 11.92 19.78
CA LYS A 38 21.55 11.26 21.10
C LYS A 38 20.22 10.49 21.21
N PRO A 39 19.06 11.04 20.82
CA PRO A 39 17.81 10.30 20.82
C PRO A 39 17.80 9.14 19.80
N LEU A 40 18.42 9.34 18.64
CA LEU A 40 18.58 8.33 17.61
C LEU A 40 19.43 7.16 18.13
N TYR A 41 20.60 7.46 18.70
CA TYR A 41 21.56 6.48 19.21
C TYR A 41 20.92 5.52 20.21
N ARG A 42 20.14 6.03 21.17
CA ARG A 42 19.44 5.19 22.17
C ARG A 42 18.56 4.11 21.52
N ARG A 43 17.94 4.41 20.37
CA ARG A 43 17.07 3.46 19.65
C ARG A 43 17.87 2.43 18.85
N ILE A 44 19.02 2.83 18.31
CA ILE A 44 19.78 2.00 17.36
C ILE A 44 20.95 1.26 18.00
N ALA A 45 21.40 1.65 19.19
CA ALA A 45 22.52 1.03 19.89
C ALA A 45 22.43 -0.51 19.99
N PRO A 46 21.25 -1.12 20.23
CA PRO A 46 21.11 -2.58 20.23
C PRO A 46 21.40 -3.24 18.87
N LEU A 47 21.26 -2.49 17.76
CA LEU A 47 21.43 -2.96 16.39
C LEU A 47 22.88 -2.87 15.91
N LEU A 48 23.68 -1.99 16.53
CA LEU A 48 25.06 -1.72 16.14
C LEU A 48 26.01 -2.87 16.48
N ARG A 49 25.65 -3.71 17.45
CA ARG A 49 26.48 -4.85 17.88
C ARG A 49 26.03 -6.12 17.18
N VAL A 50 26.98 -6.84 16.57
CA VAL A 50 26.80 -8.24 16.18
C VAL A 50 27.69 -9.09 17.10
N PRO A 51 27.15 -9.58 18.22
CA PRO A 51 27.95 -10.22 19.26
C PRO A 51 28.18 -11.69 18.93
N ASP A 52 29.25 -12.00 18.19
CA ASP A 52 29.76 -13.37 18.01
C ASP A 52 31.12 -13.35 17.30
N GLU A 53 31.89 -14.44 17.44
CA GLU A 53 33.07 -14.69 16.60
C GLU A 53 32.66 -15.09 15.17
N THR A 54 31.44 -15.59 14.99
CA THR A 54 30.86 -15.89 13.66
C THR A 54 30.29 -14.65 12.96
N ALA A 55 30.49 -13.45 13.52
CA ALA A 55 30.02 -12.22 12.89
C ALA A 55 30.69 -12.00 11.53
N ARG A 56 29.89 -11.72 10.51
CA ARG A 56 30.36 -11.28 9.18
C ARG A 56 29.81 -9.92 8.82
N GLU A 57 30.32 -9.37 7.73
CA GLU A 57 29.79 -8.12 7.18
C GLU A 57 28.29 -8.24 6.91
N SER A 58 27.54 -7.22 7.31
CA SER A 58 26.08 -7.23 7.31
C SER A 58 25.53 -5.89 6.86
N LEU A 59 24.51 -5.93 6.02
CA LEU A 59 23.71 -4.79 5.64
C LEU A 59 22.39 -4.85 6.40
N ALA A 60 22.08 -3.80 7.15
CA ALA A 60 20.85 -3.70 7.93
C ALA A 60 20.10 -2.40 7.62
N ARG A 61 18.82 -2.53 7.24
CA ARG A 61 17.90 -1.42 7.00
C ARG A 61 16.84 -1.39 8.09
N VAL A 62 16.64 -0.24 8.72
CA VAL A 62 15.57 -0.04 9.72
C VAL A 62 14.83 1.26 9.44
N GLU A 63 13.50 1.17 9.41
CA GLU A 63 12.61 2.34 9.45
C GLU A 63 12.48 2.84 10.89
N LEU A 64 12.69 4.14 11.06
CA LEU A 64 12.57 4.83 12.34
C LEU A 64 11.15 5.41 12.47
N PRO A 65 10.56 5.39 13.67
CA PRO A 65 9.27 6.03 13.91
C PRO A 65 9.38 7.53 13.61
N ALA A 66 8.44 8.04 12.81
CA ALA A 66 8.25 9.46 12.55
C ALA A 66 7.00 9.97 13.28
N GLU A 67 6.93 11.28 13.48
CA GLU A 67 5.73 11.95 13.96
C GLU A 67 4.58 11.78 12.94
N ALA A 68 3.34 11.89 13.41
CA ALA A 68 2.17 11.75 12.54
C ALA A 68 2.21 12.78 11.40
N GLY A 69 2.14 12.30 10.16
CA GLY A 69 2.20 13.15 8.96
C GLY A 69 3.61 13.50 8.47
N ALA A 70 4.67 13.10 9.19
CA ALA A 70 6.04 13.21 8.71
C ALA A 70 6.49 11.93 7.99
N GLU A 71 7.37 12.08 7.00
CA GLU A 71 7.96 10.94 6.32
C GLU A 71 8.86 10.15 7.27
N ARG A 72 8.80 8.81 7.19
CA ARG A 72 9.68 7.93 7.98
C ARG A 72 11.14 8.16 7.58
N SER A 73 12.01 8.28 8.58
CA SER A 73 13.44 8.21 8.36
C SER A 73 13.90 6.76 8.29
N VAL A 74 14.90 6.48 7.48
CA VAL A 74 15.52 5.17 7.31
C VAL A 74 16.98 5.26 7.72
N LEU A 75 17.43 4.28 8.50
CA LEU A 75 18.83 4.03 8.76
C LEU A 75 19.27 2.80 7.98
N LEU A 76 20.26 2.97 7.10
CA LEU A 76 20.97 1.88 6.44
C LEU A 76 22.37 1.73 7.05
N LEU A 77 22.67 0.57 7.60
CA LEU A 77 23.91 0.24 8.28
C LEU A 77 24.69 -0.80 7.49
N ARG A 78 25.95 -0.51 7.21
CA ARG A 78 26.96 -1.52 6.93
C ARG A 78 27.71 -1.82 8.22
N ARG A 79 27.53 -3.01 8.76
CA ARG A 79 28.20 -3.50 9.96
C ARG A 79 29.37 -4.37 9.55
N ILE A 80 30.57 -4.01 9.98
CA ILE A 80 31.80 -4.73 9.70
C ILE A 80 32.32 -5.28 11.04
N PRO A 81 32.51 -6.61 11.17
CA PRO A 81 33.17 -7.18 12.33
C PRO A 81 34.54 -6.54 12.52
N ASP A 82 34.84 -6.10 13.74
CA ASP A 82 36.12 -5.48 14.09
C ASP A 82 36.52 -5.92 15.50
N ARG A 83 37.64 -5.40 16.00
CA ARG A 83 38.05 -5.57 17.39
C ARG A 83 38.14 -4.23 18.10
N ASP A 84 37.81 -4.22 19.38
CA ASP A 84 38.11 -3.06 20.21
C ASP A 84 39.61 -2.87 20.46
N ARG A 85 39.98 -1.73 21.08
CA ARG A 85 41.37 -1.46 21.51
C ARG A 85 41.93 -2.55 22.44
N GLY A 86 41.06 -3.28 23.14
CA GLY A 86 41.43 -4.42 24.00
C GLY A 86 41.42 -5.77 23.30
N GLY A 87 41.24 -5.81 21.97
CA GLY A 87 41.23 -7.03 21.16
C GLY A 87 39.93 -7.85 21.22
N ARG A 88 38.90 -7.40 21.96
CA ARG A 88 37.61 -8.10 22.07
C ARG A 88 36.77 -7.90 20.80
N PRO A 89 35.91 -8.87 20.42
CA PRO A 89 35.00 -8.72 19.30
C PRO A 89 34.14 -7.46 19.43
N SER A 90 34.10 -6.67 18.36
CA SER A 90 33.35 -5.43 18.25
C SER A 90 32.78 -5.28 16.83
N THR A 91 32.16 -4.14 16.55
CA THR A 91 31.61 -3.83 15.24
C THR A 91 31.93 -2.38 14.91
N CYS A 92 32.50 -2.17 13.72
CA CYS A 92 32.60 -0.85 13.12
C CYS A 92 31.50 -0.72 12.08
N SER A 93 30.70 0.34 12.14
CA SER A 93 29.58 0.53 11.22
C SER A 93 29.67 1.86 10.48
N HIS A 94 29.38 1.82 9.19
CA HIS A 94 29.10 3.03 8.40
C HIS A 94 27.60 3.07 8.14
N ALA A 95 26.96 4.17 8.51
CA ALA A 95 25.53 4.34 8.40
C ALA A 95 25.15 5.51 7.49
N LEU A 96 24.03 5.34 6.82
CA LEU A 96 23.33 6.35 6.05
C LEU A 96 21.97 6.61 6.70
N LEU A 97 21.65 7.87 6.99
CA LEU A 97 20.38 8.31 7.57
C LEU A 97 19.68 9.29 6.63
N GLY A 98 18.50 8.93 6.13
CA GLY A 98 17.74 9.74 5.17
C GLY A 98 16.26 9.39 5.17
N SER A 99 15.49 9.96 4.25
CA SER A 99 14.06 9.66 4.09
C SER A 99 13.81 8.26 3.52
N ALA A 100 12.60 7.74 3.69
CA ALA A 100 12.17 6.47 3.12
C ALA A 100 12.06 6.52 1.58
N SER A 101 11.79 7.70 1.01
CA SER A 101 11.76 8.00 -0.41
C SER A 101 13.16 7.89 -1.03
N VAL A 102 14.21 8.35 -0.34
CA VAL A 102 15.59 8.25 -0.79
C VAL A 102 16.13 6.83 -0.57
N LEU A 103 15.99 6.31 0.65
CA LEU A 103 16.49 5.00 1.08
C LEU A 103 15.40 3.91 1.00
N THR A 104 14.85 3.75 -0.22
CA THR A 104 13.88 2.69 -0.49
C THR A 104 14.53 1.30 -0.30
N PRO A 105 13.76 0.24 -0.01
CA PRO A 105 14.30 -1.10 0.18
C PRO A 105 15.15 -1.58 -1.01
N GLY A 106 14.70 -1.30 -2.24
CA GLY A 106 15.44 -1.64 -3.46
C GLY A 106 16.77 -0.88 -3.54
N ARG A 107 16.78 0.43 -3.27
CA ARG A 107 18.02 1.21 -3.27
C ARG A 107 18.99 0.74 -2.19
N CYS A 108 18.50 0.47 -0.98
CA CYS A 108 19.33 -0.09 0.09
C CYS A 108 19.98 -1.42 -0.31
N LEU A 109 19.23 -2.35 -0.91
CA LEU A 109 19.78 -3.61 -1.42
C LEU A 109 20.78 -3.39 -2.57
N GLY A 110 20.52 -2.42 -3.45
CA GLY A 110 21.47 -2.00 -4.50
C GLY A 110 22.80 -1.51 -3.93
N LEU A 111 22.80 -0.89 -2.76
CA LEU A 111 23.99 -0.39 -2.06
C LEU A 111 24.76 -1.47 -1.28
N HIS A 112 24.46 -2.76 -1.48
CA HIS A 112 25.08 -3.87 -0.72
C HIS A 112 26.61 -3.99 -0.86
N ASP A 113 27.19 -3.54 -1.97
CA ASP A 113 28.65 -3.55 -2.17
C ASP A 113 29.35 -2.38 -1.47
N TRP A 114 28.57 -1.43 -0.95
CA TRP A 114 29.00 -0.20 -0.31
C TRP A 114 29.89 0.70 -1.17
N ARG A 115 29.69 0.69 -2.50
CA ARG A 115 30.53 1.44 -3.45
C ARG A 115 29.79 2.63 -4.07
N TRP A 116 30.13 3.82 -3.59
CA TRP A 116 29.70 5.08 -4.18
C TRP A 116 30.73 6.17 -3.91
N GLU A 117 30.60 7.29 -4.60
CA GLU A 117 31.47 8.45 -4.39
C GLU A 117 31.36 8.94 -2.94
N GLY A 118 32.49 8.97 -2.23
CA GLY A 118 32.54 9.31 -0.80
C GLY A 118 32.35 8.13 0.16
N SER A 119 32.16 6.89 -0.31
CA SER A 119 32.03 5.72 0.58
C SER A 119 33.37 5.17 1.13
N GLY A 120 34.50 5.58 0.52
CA GLY A 120 35.86 5.15 0.87
C GLY A 120 36.42 5.74 2.16
N ILE A 121 35.57 5.95 3.18
CA ILE A 121 35.99 6.50 4.47
C ILE A 121 36.78 5.44 5.24
N ASN A 122 37.98 5.78 5.70
CA ASN A 122 38.70 4.93 6.64
C ASN A 122 38.00 5.00 8.01
N LEU A 123 37.14 4.00 8.28
CA LEU A 123 36.32 3.98 9.49
C LEU A 123 37.14 3.92 10.78
N ARG A 124 38.40 3.45 10.72
CA ARG A 124 39.30 3.41 11.88
C ARG A 124 39.93 4.76 12.21
N GLU A 125 39.93 5.69 11.27
CA GLU A 125 40.54 7.01 11.44
C GLU A 125 39.51 8.15 11.41
N ALA A 126 38.22 7.81 11.30
CA ALA A 126 37.14 8.78 11.15
C ALA A 126 36.85 9.59 12.43
N GLU A 127 37.33 9.15 13.59
CA GLU A 127 37.02 9.76 14.89
C GLU A 127 37.29 11.27 14.92
N GLY A 128 36.31 12.04 15.40
CA GLY A 128 36.39 13.50 15.50
C GLY A 128 36.25 14.25 14.16
N ARG A 129 36.10 13.55 13.03
CA ARG A 129 35.91 14.18 11.72
C ARG A 129 34.44 14.53 11.49
N THR A 130 34.21 15.71 10.94
CA THR A 130 32.92 16.06 10.33
C THR A 130 32.83 15.38 8.98
N LEU A 131 31.77 14.61 8.76
CA LEU A 131 31.50 13.98 7.48
C LEU A 131 30.64 14.90 6.62
N GLU A 132 30.80 14.81 5.30
CA GLU A 132 29.88 15.47 4.37
C GLU A 132 28.60 14.66 4.21
N CYS A 133 27.47 15.33 3.96
CA CYS A 133 26.25 14.62 3.55
C CYS A 133 26.41 14.07 2.13
N VAL A 134 25.81 12.90 1.85
CA VAL A 134 25.85 12.28 0.52
C VAL A 134 24.66 12.73 -0.30
N PRO A 135 24.84 13.28 -1.51
CA PRO A 135 23.72 13.57 -2.40
C PRO A 135 22.94 12.29 -2.75
N ALA A 136 21.61 12.31 -2.67
CA ALA A 136 20.76 11.16 -2.97
C ALA A 136 21.03 10.58 -4.38
N ARG A 137 21.25 11.44 -5.38
CA ARG A 137 21.60 11.04 -6.75
C ARG A 137 22.83 10.12 -6.82
N THR A 138 23.81 10.32 -5.94
CA THR A 138 25.04 9.51 -5.89
C THR A 138 24.71 8.08 -5.46
N LEU A 139 23.82 7.95 -4.48
CA LEU A 139 23.32 6.66 -3.99
C LEU A 139 22.42 5.98 -5.03
N TRP A 140 21.56 6.73 -5.72
CA TRP A 140 20.69 6.20 -6.76
C TRP A 140 21.50 5.61 -7.91
N ALA A 141 22.46 6.37 -8.43
CA ALA A 141 23.35 5.91 -9.50
C ALA A 141 24.14 4.66 -9.08
N ALA A 142 24.57 4.57 -7.82
CA ALA A 142 25.24 3.37 -7.30
C ALA A 142 24.32 2.14 -7.26
N ALA A 143 23.11 2.30 -6.72
CA ALA A 143 22.12 1.22 -6.68
C ALA A 143 21.68 0.77 -8.08
N ASP A 144 21.51 1.70 -9.02
CA ASP A 144 21.11 1.36 -10.40
C ASP A 144 22.20 0.59 -11.15
N ARG A 145 23.49 0.89 -10.89
CA ARG A 145 24.62 0.14 -11.47
C ARG A 145 24.68 -1.31 -11.02
N THR A 146 24.29 -1.61 -9.78
CA THR A 146 24.37 -2.98 -9.23
C THR A 146 23.11 -3.81 -9.49
N ALA A 147 21.99 -3.17 -9.83
CA ALA A 147 20.69 -3.82 -10.03
C ALA A 147 20.70 -4.97 -11.07
N PRO A 148 21.36 -4.86 -12.24
CA PRO A 148 21.43 -5.97 -13.20
C PRO A 148 22.15 -7.19 -12.62
N ALA A 149 23.31 -6.99 -11.98
CA ALA A 149 24.08 -8.06 -11.36
C ALA A 149 23.32 -8.73 -10.20
N LEU A 150 22.58 -7.95 -9.40
CA LEU A 150 21.71 -8.51 -8.36
C LEU A 150 20.57 -9.36 -8.94
N THR A 151 19.97 -8.90 -10.04
CA THR A 151 18.91 -9.64 -10.73
C THR A 151 19.44 -10.96 -11.28
N GLU A 152 20.64 -10.96 -11.88
CA GLU A 152 21.31 -12.20 -12.31
C GLU A 152 21.63 -13.13 -11.14
N ARG A 153 22.23 -12.60 -10.06
CA ARG A 153 22.57 -13.40 -8.86
C ARG A 153 21.35 -14.02 -8.19
N THR A 154 20.18 -13.39 -8.28
CA THR A 154 18.93 -13.95 -7.75
C THR A 154 18.60 -15.30 -8.38
N GLY A 155 18.96 -15.50 -9.65
CA GLY A 155 18.80 -16.78 -10.35
C GLY A 155 19.58 -17.96 -9.77
N ARG A 156 20.53 -17.71 -8.84
CA ARG A 156 21.29 -18.77 -8.16
C ARG A 156 20.62 -19.29 -6.88
N PHE A 157 19.57 -18.61 -6.39
CA PHE A 157 18.92 -18.92 -5.12
C PHE A 157 17.39 -19.11 -5.28
N PRO A 158 16.92 -19.93 -6.25
CA PRO A 158 15.50 -20.14 -6.46
C PRO A 158 14.83 -20.81 -5.26
N GLU A 159 15.48 -21.78 -4.63
CA GLU A 159 14.93 -22.54 -3.52
C GLU A 159 14.73 -21.67 -2.27
N GLU A 160 15.70 -20.83 -1.94
CA GLU A 160 15.61 -19.89 -0.82
C GLU A 160 14.54 -18.82 -1.07
N LEU A 161 14.48 -18.29 -2.29
CA LEU A 161 13.45 -17.33 -2.66
C LEU A 161 12.05 -17.94 -2.58
N THR A 162 11.87 -19.17 -3.09
CA THR A 162 10.61 -19.92 -3.00
C THR A 162 10.24 -20.18 -1.54
N ALA A 163 11.17 -20.62 -0.70
CA ALA A 163 10.90 -20.88 0.71
C ALA A 163 10.46 -19.60 1.46
N VAL A 164 11.16 -18.48 1.22
CA VAL A 164 10.82 -17.18 1.84
C VAL A 164 9.48 -16.67 1.34
N LEU A 165 9.17 -16.81 0.05
CA LEU A 165 7.90 -16.39 -0.53
C LEU A 165 6.75 -17.28 -0.05
N ALA A 166 6.94 -18.60 0.03
CA ALA A 166 5.95 -19.53 0.56
C ALA A 166 5.60 -19.20 2.00
N GLU A 167 6.60 -18.93 2.85
CA GLU A 167 6.34 -18.54 4.22
C GLU A 167 5.66 -17.16 4.31
N ARG A 168 5.99 -16.25 3.38
CA ARG A 168 5.29 -14.96 3.29
C ARG A 168 3.81 -15.13 2.89
N LEU A 169 3.48 -16.10 2.05
CA LEU A 169 2.09 -16.47 1.74
C LEU A 169 1.40 -17.11 2.95
N ARG A 170 2.08 -17.93 3.77
CA ARG A 170 1.51 -18.48 5.00
C ARG A 170 1.25 -17.41 6.05
N ARG A 171 2.22 -16.51 6.24
CA ARG A 171 2.25 -15.52 7.32
C ARG A 171 2.64 -14.12 6.82
N PRO A 172 1.74 -13.40 6.11
CA PRO A 172 2.05 -12.13 5.46
C PRO A 172 2.63 -11.05 6.38
N ARG A 173 2.15 -11.00 7.63
CA ARG A 173 2.50 -9.95 8.62
C ARG A 173 3.59 -10.36 9.63
N ARG A 174 3.98 -11.63 9.71
CA ARG A 174 5.00 -12.09 10.67
C ARG A 174 6.40 -11.66 10.24
N ARG A 175 7.31 -11.51 11.19
CA ARG A 175 8.74 -11.33 10.90
C ARG A 175 9.36 -12.69 10.60
N LEU A 176 10.33 -12.72 9.70
CA LEU A 176 11.02 -13.96 9.32
C LEU A 176 12.47 -13.91 9.77
N SER A 177 12.88 -14.93 10.51
CA SER A 177 14.28 -15.28 10.68
C SER A 177 14.61 -16.45 9.76
N VAL A 178 15.54 -16.25 8.84
CA VAL A 178 15.89 -17.20 7.80
C VAL A 178 17.27 -17.77 8.10
N LEU A 179 17.37 -19.09 8.19
CA LEU A 179 18.66 -19.76 8.32
C LEU A 179 19.41 -19.66 6.99
N ASP A 180 20.63 -19.14 7.03
CA ASP A 180 21.45 -18.93 5.85
C ASP A 180 22.53 -20.01 5.73
N HIS A 181 22.31 -20.96 4.81
CA HIS A 181 23.27 -22.00 4.45
C HIS A 181 24.25 -21.57 3.34
N THR A 182 24.04 -20.40 2.75
CA THR A 182 24.78 -19.94 1.55
C THR A 182 26.12 -19.28 1.87
N GLY A 183 26.54 -19.28 3.14
CA GLY A 183 27.75 -18.58 3.58
C GLY A 183 27.65 -17.05 3.52
N GLY A 184 26.49 -16.49 3.18
CA GLY A 184 26.24 -15.04 3.12
C GLY A 184 26.02 -14.50 1.72
N GLU A 185 26.05 -15.35 0.70
CA GLU A 185 25.85 -14.92 -0.68
C GLU A 185 24.38 -14.75 -1.07
N GLY A 186 23.48 -15.52 -0.45
CA GLY A 186 22.05 -15.59 -0.73
C GLY A 186 21.16 -14.47 -0.15
N PRO A 187 21.39 -13.94 1.07
CA PRO A 187 20.48 -12.98 1.70
C PRO A 187 20.12 -11.76 0.85
N VAL A 188 21.10 -11.12 0.22
CA VAL A 188 20.86 -9.92 -0.62
C VAL A 188 20.07 -10.27 -1.90
N PRO A 189 20.50 -11.24 -2.73
CA PRO A 189 19.72 -11.68 -3.90
C PRO A 189 18.29 -12.14 -3.56
N VAL A 190 18.11 -12.90 -2.47
CA VAL A 190 16.78 -13.38 -2.06
C VAL A 190 15.86 -12.21 -1.70
N LEU A 191 16.34 -11.24 -0.92
CA LEU A 191 15.56 -10.04 -0.60
C LEU A 191 15.30 -9.17 -1.84
N TRP A 192 16.25 -9.10 -2.77
CA TRP A 192 16.09 -8.40 -4.05
C TRP A 192 14.98 -9.05 -4.89
N GLY A 193 15.03 -10.36 -5.10
CA GLY A 193 14.01 -11.12 -5.81
C GLY A 193 12.63 -10.97 -5.19
N LEU A 194 12.54 -11.11 -3.86
CA LEU A 194 11.28 -10.93 -3.12
C LEU A 194 10.70 -9.53 -3.33
N ARG A 195 11.54 -8.49 -3.27
CA ARG A 195 11.12 -7.10 -3.50
C ARG A 195 10.65 -6.89 -4.95
N GLN A 196 11.33 -7.50 -5.92
CA GLN A 196 10.96 -7.39 -7.32
C GLN A 196 9.64 -8.09 -7.64
N LEU A 197 9.38 -9.22 -6.97
CA LEU A 197 8.15 -10.01 -7.12
C LEU A 197 6.94 -9.40 -6.43
N VAL A 198 7.05 -9.06 -5.15
CA VAL A 198 5.88 -8.75 -4.30
C VAL A 198 6.01 -7.45 -3.52
N GLY A 199 7.06 -6.65 -3.74
CA GLY A 199 7.36 -5.42 -3.00
C GLY A 199 6.16 -4.54 -2.66
N PRO A 200 5.40 -4.06 -3.67
CA PRO A 200 4.23 -3.20 -3.47
C PRO A 200 3.01 -3.91 -2.86
N ALA A 201 2.94 -5.23 -2.97
CA ALA A 201 1.82 -6.03 -2.47
C ALA A 201 2.00 -6.43 -1.00
N LEU A 202 3.20 -6.27 -0.43
CA LEU A 202 3.45 -6.55 0.99
C LEU A 202 3.09 -5.34 1.88
N PRO A 203 2.47 -5.56 3.06
CA PRO A 203 2.06 -4.47 3.94
C PRO A 203 3.26 -3.65 4.44
N ASP A 204 3.02 -2.39 4.82
CA ASP A 204 4.03 -1.39 5.13
C ASP A 204 5.14 -1.86 6.10
N SER A 205 6.37 -1.39 5.85
CA SER A 205 7.66 -1.67 6.49
C SER A 205 8.50 -2.81 5.89
N TRP A 206 9.68 -2.43 5.38
CA TRP A 206 10.68 -3.30 4.74
C TRP A 206 12.02 -3.26 5.49
N SER A 207 12.00 -3.46 6.81
CA SER A 207 13.24 -3.54 7.60
C SER A 207 13.90 -4.91 7.44
N PHE A 208 15.22 -4.97 7.25
CA PHE A 208 15.94 -6.23 7.07
C PHE A 208 17.36 -6.20 7.63
N ALA A 209 17.93 -7.38 7.89
CA ALA A 209 19.35 -7.59 8.12
C ALA A 209 19.84 -8.81 7.32
N THR A 210 20.83 -8.62 6.45
CA THR A 210 21.38 -9.68 5.58
C THR A 210 22.27 -10.67 6.32
N HIS A 211 22.65 -10.33 7.55
CA HIS A 211 23.29 -11.21 8.49
C HIS A 211 23.08 -10.68 9.91
N ASP A 212 22.73 -11.55 10.84
CA ASP A 212 22.77 -11.26 12.26
C ASP A 212 23.04 -12.56 13.04
N THR A 213 23.49 -12.42 14.28
CA THR A 213 23.71 -13.56 15.20
C THR A 213 22.55 -13.73 16.16
N ARG A 214 21.61 -12.78 16.14
CA ARG A 214 20.33 -12.79 16.85
C ARG A 214 19.19 -12.74 15.84
N ASP A 215 18.09 -13.39 16.17
CA ASP A 215 16.87 -13.38 15.35
C ASP A 215 15.77 -12.44 15.90
N GLY A 216 16.07 -11.72 16.97
CA GLY A 216 15.22 -10.66 17.52
C GLY A 216 15.46 -9.27 16.89
N GLY A 217 14.64 -8.30 17.29
CA GLY A 217 14.79 -6.90 16.87
C GLY A 217 13.71 -6.42 15.89
N PRO A 218 13.90 -5.21 15.30
CA PRO A 218 12.89 -4.56 14.45
C PRO A 218 12.86 -5.08 13.01
N PHE A 219 13.63 -6.12 12.68
CA PHE A 219 13.77 -6.59 11.31
C PHE A 219 12.60 -7.48 10.90
N ARG A 220 11.98 -7.15 9.75
CA ARG A 220 10.99 -8.00 9.12
C ARG A 220 11.61 -9.25 8.49
N TYR A 221 12.86 -9.13 8.05
CA TYR A 221 13.67 -10.21 7.53
C TYR A 221 15.04 -10.18 8.20
N VAL A 222 15.44 -11.25 8.88
CA VAL A 222 16.78 -11.39 9.46
C VAL A 222 17.39 -12.71 9.05
N PHE A 223 18.56 -12.68 8.43
CA PHE A 223 19.29 -13.90 8.05
C PHE A 223 20.30 -14.25 9.13
N VAL A 224 20.24 -15.48 9.64
CA VAL A 224 21.13 -15.95 10.70
C VAL A 224 21.96 -17.13 10.21
N PRO A 225 23.25 -17.25 10.59
CA PRO A 225 24.09 -18.38 10.15
C PRO A 225 23.76 -19.68 10.90
N ARG A 226 23.13 -19.55 12.08
CA ARG A 226 22.71 -20.64 12.97
C ARG A 226 21.60 -20.11 13.87
N TRP A 227 20.75 -20.99 14.38
CA TRP A 227 19.74 -20.59 15.35
C TRP A 227 20.41 -20.09 16.65
N PRO A 228 19.97 -18.94 17.19
CA PRO A 228 20.47 -18.47 18.47
C PRO A 228 20.21 -19.47 19.59
N LYS A 229 21.21 -19.66 20.48
CA LYS A 229 21.14 -20.62 21.60
C LYS A 229 19.94 -20.36 22.52
N THR A 230 19.62 -19.09 22.74
CA THR A 230 18.41 -18.69 23.46
C THR A 230 17.33 -18.45 22.44
N ALA A 231 16.25 -19.23 22.48
CA ALA A 231 15.12 -18.97 21.62
C ALA A 231 14.52 -17.59 21.95
N THR A 232 14.46 -16.70 20.97
CA THR A 232 13.69 -15.48 21.11
C THR A 232 12.23 -15.88 21.26
N GLN A 233 11.64 -15.69 22.45
CA GLN A 233 10.22 -15.89 22.68
C GLN A 233 9.44 -14.72 22.09
N ASP A 234 9.34 -14.67 20.77
CA ASP A 234 8.53 -13.68 20.07
C ASP A 234 7.52 -14.40 19.18
N GLN A 235 6.25 -14.32 19.56
CA GLN A 235 5.14 -14.95 18.84
C GLN A 235 4.92 -14.34 17.44
N GLN A 236 5.52 -13.17 17.14
CA GLN A 236 5.50 -12.51 15.84
C GLN A 236 6.65 -12.96 14.93
N LEU A 237 7.60 -13.77 15.43
CA LEU A 237 8.74 -14.26 14.69
C LEU A 237 8.49 -15.70 14.19
N THR A 238 8.75 -15.93 12.91
CA THR A 238 8.77 -17.26 12.31
C THR A 238 10.20 -17.59 11.88
N ARG A 239 10.69 -18.75 12.34
CA ARG A 239 12.00 -19.30 11.95
C ARG A 239 11.82 -20.19 10.74
N LEU A 240 12.53 -19.89 9.67
CA LEU A 240 12.49 -20.58 8.39
C LEU A 240 13.86 -21.18 8.10
N ASP A 241 13.88 -22.48 7.83
CA ASP A 241 15.04 -23.18 7.28
C ASP A 241 14.74 -23.53 5.81
N PRO A 242 15.30 -22.79 4.83
CA PRO A 242 15.01 -23.01 3.41
C PRO A 242 15.26 -24.45 2.94
N ALA A 243 16.28 -25.12 3.49
CA ALA A 243 16.63 -26.49 3.14
C ALA A 243 15.62 -27.53 3.64
N ARG A 244 14.87 -27.21 4.70
CA ARG A 244 13.81 -28.07 5.25
C ARG A 244 12.41 -27.70 4.76
N ALA A 245 12.22 -26.47 4.29
CA ALA A 245 10.93 -25.96 3.81
C ALA A 245 10.36 -26.69 2.58
N GLY A 246 11.08 -27.66 1.99
CA GLY A 246 10.63 -28.51 0.89
C GLY A 246 10.38 -29.98 1.25
N ARG A 247 10.65 -30.41 2.49
CA ARG A 247 10.31 -31.75 2.97
C ARG A 247 9.12 -31.56 3.91
N GLY A 248 7.94 -32.02 3.52
CA GLY A 248 6.73 -31.91 4.33
C GLY A 248 6.98 -32.38 5.75
N THR A 249 7.22 -31.46 6.68
CA THR A 249 7.25 -31.76 8.10
C THR A 249 5.87 -31.45 8.65
N SER A 250 4.98 -32.42 8.45
CA SER A 250 4.00 -32.81 9.46
C SER A 250 4.79 -33.24 10.70
N GLY A 251 5.25 -32.26 11.48
CA GLY A 251 5.84 -32.48 12.80
C GLY A 251 4.74 -32.63 13.83
N GLY A 252 4.01 -33.73 13.75
CA GLY A 252 3.03 -34.16 14.75
C GLY A 252 2.99 -35.69 14.76
N ASP A 253 3.67 -36.29 15.74
CA ASP A 253 3.62 -37.73 16.02
C ASP A 253 2.20 -38.13 16.46
N GLY A 254 1.27 -38.26 15.52
CA GLY A 254 -0.08 -38.78 15.71
C GLY A 254 -0.40 -39.80 14.61
N PRO A 255 -1.09 -40.92 14.91
CA PRO A 255 -1.36 -41.96 13.92
C PRO A 255 -2.29 -41.45 12.81
N ASP A 256 -1.88 -41.74 11.58
CA ASP A 256 -2.54 -41.50 10.30
C ASP A 256 -3.99 -42.01 10.24
N ASP A 257 -4.90 -41.15 9.79
CA ASP A 257 -6.16 -41.48 9.08
C ASP A 257 -6.70 -40.22 8.34
N GLY A 258 -5.79 -39.39 7.79
CA GLY A 258 -6.14 -38.19 7.01
C GLY A 258 -6.20 -38.49 5.50
N PRO A 259 -7.13 -37.87 4.74
CA PRO A 259 -7.16 -37.99 3.28
C PRO A 259 -5.84 -37.48 2.66
N PRO A 260 -5.48 -37.95 1.44
CA PRO A 260 -4.15 -37.75 0.85
C PRO A 260 -3.72 -36.29 0.87
N ASP A 261 -2.52 -36.06 1.41
CA ASP A 261 -1.84 -34.78 1.57
C ASP A 261 -1.85 -33.99 0.25
N HIS A 262 -2.76 -33.03 0.12
CA HIS A 262 -2.69 -32.03 -0.93
C HIS A 262 -1.41 -31.23 -0.65
N GLY A 263 -0.36 -31.50 -1.44
CA GLY A 263 0.98 -30.92 -1.28
C GLY A 263 0.97 -29.42 -0.96
N ASP A 264 2.04 -28.96 -0.32
CA ASP A 264 2.22 -27.60 0.23
C ASP A 264 1.83 -26.48 -0.77
N GLN A 265 0.55 -26.13 -0.78
CA GLN A 265 -0.05 -25.24 -1.78
C GLN A 265 0.59 -23.85 -1.80
N ALA A 266 1.08 -23.39 -0.64
CA ALA A 266 1.82 -22.14 -0.53
C ALA A 266 3.18 -22.21 -1.22
N ARG A 267 3.86 -23.34 -1.11
CA ARG A 267 5.14 -23.60 -1.78
C ARG A 267 4.93 -23.72 -3.28
N ASP A 268 3.93 -24.45 -3.74
CA ASP A 268 3.65 -24.60 -5.17
C ASP A 268 3.34 -23.23 -5.81
N ALA A 269 2.48 -22.43 -5.18
CA ALA A 269 2.18 -21.09 -5.65
C ALA A 269 3.42 -20.17 -5.65
N ALA A 270 4.24 -20.24 -4.60
CA ALA A 270 5.50 -19.49 -4.53
C ALA A 270 6.49 -19.95 -5.60
N GLN A 271 6.61 -21.25 -5.85
CA GLN A 271 7.51 -21.80 -6.85
C GLN A 271 7.12 -21.30 -8.25
N ARG A 272 5.83 -21.36 -8.60
CA ARG A 272 5.36 -20.86 -9.91
C ARG A 272 5.58 -19.35 -10.08
N LEU A 273 5.44 -18.57 -9.01
CA LEU A 273 5.80 -17.15 -9.03
C LEU A 273 7.30 -16.93 -9.24
N VAL A 274 8.15 -17.73 -8.58
CA VAL A 274 9.60 -17.65 -8.74
C VAL A 274 10.03 -18.06 -10.14
N GLU A 275 9.47 -19.13 -10.69
CA GLU A 275 9.69 -19.56 -12.07
C GLU A 275 9.31 -18.46 -13.07
N HIS A 276 8.13 -17.86 -12.90
CA HIS A 276 7.70 -16.71 -13.71
C HIS A 276 8.67 -15.54 -13.58
N TYR A 277 9.09 -15.19 -12.36
CA TYR A 277 10.10 -14.15 -12.16
C TYR A 277 11.40 -14.47 -12.88
N LEU A 278 11.91 -15.69 -12.78
CA LEU A 278 13.16 -16.08 -13.42
C LEU A 278 13.05 -16.01 -14.94
N GLU A 279 11.91 -16.39 -15.53
CA GLU A 279 11.67 -16.26 -16.97
C GLU A 279 11.69 -14.79 -17.42
N TYR A 280 11.01 -13.90 -16.68
CA TYR A 280 10.81 -12.51 -17.08
C TYR A 280 11.71 -11.50 -16.35
N ARG A 281 12.76 -11.95 -15.65
CA ARG A 281 13.59 -11.07 -14.77
C ARG A 281 14.26 -9.90 -15.48
N TYR A 282 14.44 -9.99 -16.80
CA TYR A 282 15.04 -8.94 -17.62
C TYR A 282 13.99 -8.06 -18.34
N ASP A 283 12.70 -8.35 -18.17
CA ASP A 283 11.59 -7.54 -18.67
C ASP A 283 11.00 -6.69 -17.51
N PRO A 284 11.41 -5.42 -17.37
CA PRO A 284 10.92 -4.56 -16.29
C PRO A 284 9.43 -4.23 -16.41
N GLU A 285 8.81 -4.39 -17.59
CA GLU A 285 7.37 -4.23 -17.79
C GLU A 285 6.60 -5.45 -17.29
N ALA A 286 7.02 -6.67 -17.65
CA ALA A 286 6.43 -7.90 -17.12
C ALA A 286 6.53 -7.98 -15.59
N LEU A 287 7.65 -7.56 -14.99
CA LEU A 287 7.77 -7.49 -13.53
C LEU A 287 6.88 -6.40 -12.89
N ARG A 288 6.60 -5.29 -13.60
CA ARG A 288 5.63 -4.29 -13.14
C ARG A 288 4.21 -4.84 -13.20
N GLU A 289 3.84 -5.52 -14.28
CA GLU A 289 2.55 -6.19 -14.42
C GLU A 289 2.35 -7.27 -13.36
N THR A 290 3.37 -8.09 -13.08
CA THR A 290 3.32 -9.12 -12.03
C THR A 290 2.98 -8.49 -10.68
N ARG A 291 3.72 -7.45 -10.28
CA ARG A 291 3.48 -6.73 -9.03
C ARG A 291 2.09 -6.11 -8.98
N ARG A 292 1.64 -5.51 -10.09
CA ARG A 292 0.32 -4.89 -10.23
C ARG A 292 -0.78 -5.94 -10.07
N ALA A 293 -0.66 -7.08 -10.76
CA ALA A 293 -1.63 -8.16 -10.71
C ALA A 293 -1.80 -8.73 -9.29
N LEU A 294 -0.72 -8.87 -8.53
CA LEU A 294 -0.75 -9.32 -7.14
C LEU A 294 -1.30 -8.25 -6.18
N ALA A 295 -0.95 -6.97 -6.39
CA ALA A 295 -1.41 -5.86 -5.56
C ALA A 295 -2.91 -5.56 -5.75
N GLU A 296 -3.40 -5.50 -6.99
CA GLU A 296 -4.82 -5.25 -7.30
C GLU A 296 -5.74 -6.36 -6.78
N ARG A 297 -5.22 -7.58 -6.64
CA ARG A 297 -5.94 -8.72 -6.05
C ARG A 297 -5.83 -8.76 -4.54
N HIS A 298 -5.12 -7.83 -3.91
CA HIS A 298 -4.93 -7.76 -2.46
C HIS A 298 -4.43 -9.09 -1.85
N VAL A 299 -3.55 -9.80 -2.58
CA VAL A 299 -3.10 -11.17 -2.22
C VAL A 299 -2.61 -11.26 -0.77
N PHE A 300 -1.86 -10.28 -0.27
CA PHE A 300 -1.30 -10.34 1.08
C PHE A 300 -2.17 -9.67 2.16
N GLU A 301 -3.34 -9.14 1.78
CA GLU A 301 -4.33 -8.59 2.73
C GLU A 301 -5.34 -9.65 3.17
N GLN A 302 -5.57 -10.68 2.36
CA GLN A 302 -6.47 -11.79 2.69
C GLN A 302 -5.98 -12.56 3.91
N GLU A 303 -6.91 -12.99 4.77
CA GLU A 303 -6.58 -13.70 6.02
C GLU A 303 -6.36 -15.21 5.81
N ARG A 304 -7.10 -15.83 4.89
CA ARG A 304 -7.05 -17.28 4.67
C ARG A 304 -6.01 -17.65 3.61
N LEU A 305 -5.27 -18.74 3.85
CA LEU A 305 -4.17 -19.16 2.97
C LEU A 305 -4.66 -19.68 1.61
N ASP A 306 -5.72 -20.48 1.61
CA ASP A 306 -6.38 -21.02 0.41
C ASP A 306 -6.76 -19.91 -0.56
N GLU A 307 -7.34 -18.83 -0.03
CA GLU A 307 -7.69 -17.65 -0.83
C GLU A 307 -6.46 -16.95 -1.41
N ARG A 308 -5.40 -16.78 -0.62
CA ARG A 308 -4.13 -16.19 -1.11
C ARG A 308 -3.53 -17.00 -2.24
N VAL A 309 -3.48 -18.32 -2.08
CA VAL A 309 -2.98 -19.24 -3.11
C VAL A 309 -3.84 -19.18 -4.36
N ARG A 310 -5.17 -19.16 -4.23
CA ARG A 310 -6.09 -19.00 -5.36
C ARG A 310 -5.81 -17.71 -6.14
N LEU A 311 -5.70 -16.58 -5.45
CA LEU A 311 -5.44 -15.29 -6.08
C LEU A 311 -4.06 -15.22 -6.76
N VAL A 312 -3.04 -15.89 -6.21
CA VAL A 312 -1.74 -16.05 -6.88
C VAL A 312 -1.90 -16.81 -8.21
N HIS A 313 -2.64 -17.92 -8.20
CA HIS A 313 -2.89 -18.69 -9.42
C HIS A 313 -3.70 -17.91 -10.46
N GLU A 314 -4.69 -17.13 -10.03
CA GLU A 314 -5.44 -16.24 -10.92
C GLU A 314 -4.56 -15.14 -11.51
N ALA A 315 -3.67 -14.55 -10.71
CA ALA A 315 -2.71 -13.56 -11.18
C ALA A 315 -1.78 -14.17 -12.25
N LEU A 316 -1.22 -15.36 -11.99
CA LEU A 316 -0.36 -16.08 -12.94
C LEU A 316 -1.11 -16.43 -14.24
N LYS A 317 -2.37 -16.89 -14.15
CA LYS A 317 -3.20 -17.18 -15.32
C LYS A 317 -3.46 -15.92 -16.15
N TRP A 318 -3.72 -14.79 -15.49
CA TRP A 318 -3.91 -13.52 -16.19
C TRP A 318 -2.62 -13.08 -16.90
N LEU A 319 -1.47 -13.21 -16.23
CA LEU A 319 -0.16 -12.86 -16.80
C LEU A 319 0.18 -13.71 -18.04
N SER A 320 -0.11 -15.01 -18.03
CA SER A 320 0.12 -15.84 -19.21
C SER A 320 -0.70 -15.38 -20.42
N HIS A 321 -1.97 -15.02 -20.23
CA HIS A 321 -2.81 -14.49 -21.31
C HIS A 321 -2.33 -13.11 -21.81
N ALA A 322 -1.87 -12.24 -20.91
CA ALA A 322 -1.34 -10.93 -21.29
C ALA A 322 -0.08 -11.04 -22.16
N VAL A 323 0.80 -12.03 -21.87
CA VAL A 323 2.00 -12.29 -22.68
C VAL A 323 1.64 -12.84 -24.06
N ASP A 324 0.66 -13.74 -24.16
CA ASP A 324 0.21 -14.29 -25.45
C ASP A 324 -0.35 -13.18 -26.36
N HIS A 325 -1.08 -12.22 -25.80
CA HIS A 325 -1.54 -11.04 -26.53
C HIS A 325 -0.38 -10.14 -26.99
N ARG A 326 0.69 -9.99 -26.20
CA ARG A 326 1.89 -9.23 -26.62
C ARG A 326 2.63 -9.91 -27.77
N ARG A 327 2.83 -11.23 -27.71
CA ARG A 327 3.49 -12.02 -28.77
C ARG A 327 2.70 -11.96 -30.08
N SER A 328 1.37 -12.13 -30.01
CA SER A 328 0.49 -12.07 -31.19
C SER A 328 0.47 -10.71 -31.89
N ARG A 329 0.85 -9.63 -31.18
CA ARG A 329 0.91 -8.27 -31.73
C ARG A 329 2.29 -7.90 -32.28
N THR A 330 3.34 -8.64 -31.90
CA THR A 330 4.74 -8.36 -32.30
C THR A 330 5.26 -9.26 -33.41
N ASP A 331 4.57 -10.36 -33.73
CA ASP A 331 4.82 -11.07 -34.98
C ASP A 331 4.25 -10.24 -36.15
N PRO A 332 5.08 -9.70 -37.07
CA PRO A 332 4.56 -9.22 -38.34
C PRO A 332 3.88 -10.42 -39.03
N PRO A 333 2.79 -10.21 -39.80
CA PRO A 333 2.21 -11.29 -40.58
C PRO A 333 3.34 -11.84 -41.45
N ARG A 334 3.76 -13.08 -41.18
CA ARG A 334 4.64 -13.81 -42.10
C ARG A 334 3.95 -13.71 -43.45
N GLU A 335 4.60 -13.02 -44.39
CA GLU A 335 4.22 -13.04 -45.80
C GLU A 335 4.05 -14.51 -46.18
N ALA A 336 2.80 -14.95 -46.18
CA ALA A 336 2.41 -16.13 -46.90
C ALA A 336 2.74 -15.79 -48.35
N VAL A 337 3.85 -16.36 -48.82
CA VAL A 337 4.18 -16.45 -50.24
C VAL A 337 3.01 -17.19 -50.88
N TYR A 338 2.01 -16.44 -51.32
CA TYR A 338 0.98 -16.94 -52.19
C TYR A 338 1.55 -16.93 -53.60
N ASP A 339 1.95 -18.12 -54.06
CA ASP A 339 1.97 -18.41 -55.48
C ASP A 339 0.57 -18.14 -56.03
N ARG A 340 0.55 -17.25 -57.03
CA ARG A 340 -0.63 -16.71 -57.69
C ARG A 340 -1.07 -17.67 -58.79
N PRO A 341 -2.31 -18.21 -58.78
CA PRO A 341 -2.96 -18.66 -59.99
C PRO A 341 -3.93 -17.57 -60.48
N ALA A 342 -4.08 -17.53 -61.80
CA ALA A 342 -4.74 -16.50 -62.58
C ALA A 342 -6.22 -16.23 -62.19
N GLU A 343 -6.62 -14.98 -62.45
CA GLU A 343 -7.98 -14.45 -62.38
C GLU A 343 -8.99 -15.38 -63.08
N VAL A 344 -10.03 -15.79 -62.34
CA VAL A 344 -11.28 -16.33 -62.90
C VAL A 344 -12.43 -15.42 -62.43
N PRO A 345 -13.37 -15.01 -63.30
CA PRO A 345 -14.44 -14.10 -62.94
C PRO A 345 -15.40 -14.74 -61.92
N TYR A 346 -15.74 -13.98 -60.88
CA TYR A 346 -16.63 -14.40 -59.78
C TYR A 346 -18.11 -14.26 -60.20
N ASP A 347 -18.90 -15.32 -60.03
CA ASP A 347 -20.34 -15.41 -60.34
C ASP A 347 -21.16 -15.29 -59.04
N ASP A 348 -22.06 -14.30 -58.98
CA ASP A 348 -22.88 -13.93 -57.81
C ASP A 348 -23.98 -14.95 -57.45
N ARG A 349 -24.05 -16.11 -58.11
CA ARG A 349 -25.11 -17.11 -57.91
C ARG A 349 -24.88 -18.14 -56.79
N VAL A 350 -23.73 -18.12 -56.11
CA VAL A 350 -23.40 -19.11 -55.07
C VAL A 350 -23.96 -18.73 -53.69
N PHE A 351 -24.25 -17.45 -53.44
CA PHE A 351 -24.75 -17.00 -52.13
C PHE A 351 -26.27 -17.10 -51.95
N ASP A 352 -27.04 -17.24 -53.04
CA ASP A 352 -28.49 -17.43 -52.95
C ASP A 352 -28.89 -18.85 -52.52
N HIS A 353 -28.05 -19.86 -52.79
CA HIS A 353 -28.35 -21.25 -52.38
C HIS A 353 -28.00 -21.55 -50.91
N MET A 354 -27.00 -20.89 -50.32
CA MET A 354 -26.66 -21.09 -48.90
C MET A 354 -27.67 -20.44 -47.94
N ARG A 355 -28.43 -19.44 -48.40
CA ARG A 355 -29.44 -18.76 -47.57
C ARG A 355 -30.72 -19.60 -47.38
N GLN A 356 -31.04 -20.51 -48.32
CA GLN A 356 -32.21 -21.38 -48.23
C GLN A 356 -31.99 -22.62 -47.34
N ASP A 357 -30.76 -23.13 -47.20
CA ASP A 357 -30.49 -24.31 -46.37
C ASP A 357 -30.48 -24.02 -44.86
N GLN A 358 -30.24 -22.76 -44.47
CA GLN A 358 -30.20 -22.35 -43.06
C GLN A 358 -31.60 -22.09 -42.47
N GLU A 359 -32.60 -21.78 -43.31
CA GLU A 359 -33.99 -21.57 -42.86
C GLU A 359 -34.76 -22.90 -42.65
N GLN A 360 -34.35 -24.01 -43.30
CA GLN A 360 -35.02 -25.31 -43.13
C GLN A 360 -34.53 -26.13 -41.91
N GLN A 361 -33.34 -25.86 -41.37
CA GLN A 361 -32.82 -26.59 -40.21
C GLN A 361 -33.44 -26.17 -38.87
N THR A 362 -34.05 -24.99 -38.80
CA THR A 362 -34.60 -24.44 -37.54
C THR A 362 -35.96 -25.04 -37.15
N TYR A 363 -36.64 -25.77 -38.06
CA TYR A 363 -37.95 -26.39 -37.78
C TYR A 363 -37.91 -27.87 -37.37
N ARG A 364 -36.74 -28.52 -37.34
CA ARG A 364 -36.65 -29.98 -37.14
C ARG A 364 -36.08 -30.44 -35.81
N ARG A 365 -35.87 -29.54 -34.84
CA ARG A 365 -35.18 -29.84 -33.57
C ARG A 365 -36.04 -29.66 -32.31
N THR A 366 -37.34 -29.88 -32.45
CA THR A 366 -38.25 -30.03 -31.32
C THR A 366 -39.00 -31.34 -31.53
N TYR A 367 -38.99 -32.23 -30.53
CA TYR A 367 -39.41 -33.63 -30.55
C TYR A 367 -38.34 -34.64 -30.99
N GLU A 368 -37.56 -35.10 -30.02
CA GLU A 368 -37.33 -36.53 -29.78
C GLU A 368 -36.66 -36.68 -28.41
N SER A 369 -37.40 -37.26 -27.47
CA SER A 369 -36.90 -37.67 -26.15
C SER A 369 -37.41 -39.08 -25.91
N PRO A 370 -36.55 -40.11 -25.90
CA PRO A 370 -36.92 -41.42 -25.40
C PRO A 370 -36.34 -41.62 -23.99
N ASP A 371 -37.18 -42.17 -23.13
CA ASP A 371 -36.87 -43.03 -21.97
C ASP A 371 -37.58 -42.59 -20.69
N ARG A 372 -38.75 -43.20 -20.45
CA ARG A 372 -39.11 -43.69 -19.12
C ARG A 372 -40.15 -44.82 -19.19
N PRO A 373 -40.03 -45.88 -18.37
CA PRO A 373 -40.93 -47.02 -18.38
C PRO A 373 -42.16 -46.83 -17.47
N ALA A 374 -43.15 -47.66 -17.76
CA ALA A 374 -44.51 -47.74 -17.25
C ALA A 374 -44.64 -47.94 -15.73
N TYR A 375 -45.69 -47.37 -15.14
CA TYR A 375 -46.52 -47.97 -14.09
C TYR A 375 -47.95 -47.43 -14.12
N ASP A 376 -48.84 -48.24 -13.56
CA ASP A 376 -50.27 -48.37 -13.81
C ASP A 376 -51.22 -47.26 -13.31
N ARG A 377 -52.21 -47.00 -14.18
CA ARG A 377 -53.67 -46.93 -14.01
C ARG A 377 -54.27 -47.06 -12.59
N GLU A 378 -55.05 -46.04 -12.18
CA GLU A 378 -56.42 -46.11 -11.58
C GLU A 378 -56.91 -44.67 -11.25
N THR A 379 -57.86 -44.09 -11.99
CA THR A 379 -59.33 -44.00 -11.78
C THR A 379 -59.79 -43.30 -10.48
N TYR A 380 -60.35 -42.08 -10.61
CA TYR A 380 -61.57 -41.49 -9.99
C TYR A 380 -61.53 -39.96 -10.23
N ASP A 381 -62.34 -39.34 -11.09
CA ASP A 381 -63.76 -38.95 -11.01
C ASP A 381 -64.05 -37.62 -10.25
N ARG A 382 -64.37 -36.57 -11.04
CA ARG A 382 -65.23 -35.37 -10.76
C ARG A 382 -64.79 -34.27 -9.75
N PRO A 383 -65.44 -33.08 -9.74
CA PRO A 383 -65.73 -32.19 -10.88
C PRO A 383 -65.47 -30.69 -10.57
N ARG A 384 -65.63 -29.91 -11.64
CA ARG A 384 -65.57 -28.47 -11.87
C ARG A 384 -66.67 -27.66 -11.15
N GLU A 385 -66.32 -26.53 -10.54
CA GLU A 385 -67.20 -25.36 -10.26
C GLU A 385 -66.34 -24.10 -10.49
N ASP A 386 -66.51 -23.33 -11.57
CA ASP A 386 -67.52 -22.27 -11.80
C ASP A 386 -67.66 -21.26 -10.65
N ARG A 387 -67.06 -20.07 -10.84
CA ARG A 387 -67.60 -18.77 -10.39
C ARG A 387 -66.80 -17.60 -11.00
N THR A 388 -67.42 -16.96 -11.98
CA THR A 388 -67.12 -15.60 -12.48
C THR A 388 -67.77 -14.53 -11.56
N PRO A 389 -67.47 -13.22 -11.74
CA PRO A 389 -67.15 -12.26 -10.69
C PRO A 389 -68.33 -11.34 -10.35
N PRO A 390 -68.17 -10.37 -9.44
CA PRO A 390 -68.61 -9.02 -9.82
C PRO A 390 -67.89 -7.82 -9.18
N TYR A 391 -67.85 -6.73 -9.98
CA TYR A 391 -68.05 -5.31 -9.63
C TYR A 391 -66.90 -4.45 -9.03
N ASP A 392 -66.48 -3.46 -9.84
CA ASP A 392 -65.85 -2.19 -9.45
C ASP A 392 -66.89 -1.19 -8.88
N PRO A 393 -66.46 -0.25 -8.02
CA PRO A 393 -66.64 1.16 -8.39
C PRO A 393 -65.41 2.05 -8.08
N PRO A 394 -65.38 3.30 -8.58
CA PRO A 394 -64.18 4.00 -9.01
C PRO A 394 -63.66 5.03 -8.00
N TYR A 395 -62.34 5.27 -7.97
CA TYR A 395 -61.79 6.62 -7.79
C TYR A 395 -60.31 6.72 -8.26
N GLU A 396 -60.10 7.74 -9.08
CA GLU A 396 -58.98 8.67 -9.23
C GLU A 396 -57.59 8.38 -8.61
N GLU A 397 -56.62 8.27 -9.53
CA GLU A 397 -55.46 9.15 -9.62
C GLU A 397 -54.48 9.21 -8.43
N ARG A 398 -53.48 8.31 -8.46
CA ARG A 398 -52.14 8.68 -8.00
C ARG A 398 -51.07 7.96 -8.81
N ALA A 399 -50.38 8.72 -9.65
CA ALA A 399 -49.24 8.29 -10.44
C ALA A 399 -48.17 7.64 -9.56
N GLY A 400 -48.02 6.32 -9.71
CA GLY A 400 -46.92 5.53 -9.20
C GLY A 400 -46.50 4.55 -10.29
N GLN A 401 -45.73 5.03 -11.27
CA GLN A 401 -45.04 4.12 -12.20
C GLN A 401 -43.98 3.35 -11.43
N SER A 402 -44.34 2.15 -10.98
CA SER A 402 -43.42 1.09 -10.63
C SER A 402 -42.64 0.71 -11.88
N TYR A 403 -41.41 1.20 -12.00
CA TYR A 403 -40.50 0.85 -13.08
C TYR A 403 -39.92 -0.55 -12.79
N ASP A 404 -40.33 -1.55 -13.57
CA ASP A 404 -39.73 -2.89 -13.58
C ASP A 404 -38.41 -2.84 -14.37
N PRO A 405 -37.24 -3.06 -13.75
CA PRO A 405 -35.95 -2.92 -14.43
C PRO A 405 -35.66 -4.04 -15.45
N ARG A 406 -36.59 -4.97 -15.69
CA ARG A 406 -36.39 -6.09 -16.63
C ARG A 406 -37.02 -5.89 -18.01
N GLN A 407 -37.68 -4.76 -18.29
CA GLN A 407 -38.31 -4.53 -19.60
C GLN A 407 -37.46 -3.79 -20.64
N ALA A 408 -36.20 -3.45 -20.35
CA ALA A 408 -35.32 -2.81 -21.32
C ALA A 408 -34.36 -3.79 -22.02
N VAL A 409 -34.78 -5.01 -22.37
CA VAL A 409 -33.99 -5.88 -23.27
C VAL A 409 -34.89 -6.78 -24.12
N ARG A 410 -35.13 -6.35 -25.36
CA ARG A 410 -35.29 -7.16 -26.60
C ARG A 410 -35.41 -6.18 -27.78
N ALA A 411 -34.33 -5.96 -28.53
CA ALA A 411 -33.90 -6.73 -29.71
C ALA A 411 -34.57 -6.21 -31.00
N ASP A 412 -34.00 -5.16 -31.58
CA ASP A 412 -33.56 -5.12 -32.99
C ASP A 412 -32.87 -3.77 -33.27
N SER A 413 -31.77 -3.77 -34.03
CA SER A 413 -31.02 -2.61 -34.54
C SER A 413 -30.73 -1.40 -33.62
N GLY A 414 -29.46 -1.28 -33.15
CA GLY A 414 -28.88 0.00 -32.70
C GLY A 414 -28.81 0.22 -31.19
N PHE A 415 -27.59 0.30 -30.67
CA PHE A 415 -27.24 0.61 -29.27
C PHE A 415 -27.94 1.87 -28.75
N PRO A 416 -28.43 1.91 -27.49
CA PRO A 416 -28.97 3.14 -26.91
C PRO A 416 -27.81 4.11 -26.66
N ARG A 417 -27.70 5.11 -27.53
CA ARG A 417 -27.24 6.44 -27.12
C ARG A 417 -28.20 6.91 -26.00
N ASP A 418 -27.66 7.59 -25.01
CA ASP A 418 -28.38 8.27 -23.91
C ASP A 418 -28.37 7.53 -22.56
N VAL A 419 -27.18 7.12 -22.10
CA VAL A 419 -26.94 7.02 -20.65
C VAL A 419 -26.91 8.44 -20.09
N THR A 420 -27.95 8.84 -19.35
CA THR A 420 -28.01 10.15 -18.68
C THR A 420 -27.23 10.16 -17.36
N ALA A 421 -26.84 11.34 -16.90
CA ALA A 421 -26.14 11.51 -15.62
C ALA A 421 -26.92 10.90 -14.43
N ASP A 422 -28.24 11.05 -14.42
CA ASP A 422 -29.11 10.46 -13.39
C ASP A 422 -29.09 8.93 -13.38
N VAL A 423 -29.07 8.30 -14.56
CA VAL A 423 -29.03 6.83 -14.69
C VAL A 423 -27.67 6.32 -14.22
N LEU A 424 -26.59 6.96 -14.66
CA LEU A 424 -25.24 6.60 -14.23
C LEU A 424 -25.05 6.79 -12.72
N ARG A 425 -25.56 7.89 -12.15
CA ARG A 425 -25.46 8.18 -10.71
C ARG A 425 -26.16 7.10 -9.89
N ARG A 426 -27.38 6.71 -10.25
CA ARG A 426 -28.12 5.64 -9.56
C ARG A 426 -27.38 4.31 -9.64
N ALA A 427 -26.82 3.96 -10.81
CA ALA A 427 -26.03 2.75 -10.96
C ALA A 427 -24.76 2.76 -10.08
N LEU A 428 -24.07 3.91 -9.99
CA LEU A 428 -22.88 4.07 -9.15
C LEU A 428 -23.17 3.98 -7.64
N HIS A 429 -24.35 4.44 -7.20
CA HIS A 429 -24.78 4.30 -5.80
C HIS A 429 -25.17 2.87 -5.43
N GLN A 430 -25.70 2.08 -6.37
CA GLN A 430 -26.16 0.71 -6.13
C GLN A 430 -25.02 -0.33 -6.10
N ASN A 431 -23.77 0.04 -6.46
CA ASN A 431 -22.57 -0.80 -6.34
C ASN A 431 -22.67 -2.20 -7.01
N GLY A 432 -23.32 -2.32 -8.18
CA GLY A 432 -23.43 -3.56 -8.96
C GLY A 432 -22.56 -3.61 -10.23
N ASP A 433 -22.45 -4.79 -10.85
CA ASP A 433 -21.71 -5.05 -12.11
C ASP A 433 -22.18 -4.16 -13.28
N ASP A 434 -23.44 -3.72 -13.24
CA ASP A 434 -24.01 -2.83 -14.26
C ASP A 434 -23.36 -1.45 -14.26
N ALA A 435 -22.81 -0.97 -13.13
CA ALA A 435 -22.15 0.33 -13.04
C ALA A 435 -20.92 0.42 -13.96
N ALA A 436 -20.17 -0.68 -14.12
CA ALA A 436 -19.03 -0.74 -15.03
C ALA A 436 -19.48 -0.61 -16.50
N ARG A 437 -20.61 -1.24 -16.86
CA ARG A 437 -21.20 -1.15 -18.20
C ARG A 437 -21.70 0.27 -18.50
N TYR A 438 -22.38 0.91 -17.55
CA TYR A 438 -22.84 2.29 -17.72
C TYR A 438 -21.68 3.29 -17.80
N LEU A 439 -20.65 3.14 -16.96
CA LEU A 439 -19.43 3.94 -17.03
C LEU A 439 -18.75 3.85 -18.40
N HIS A 440 -18.61 2.62 -18.93
CA HIS A 440 -17.97 2.39 -20.23
C HIS A 440 -18.72 3.07 -21.38
N ASN A 441 -20.05 3.11 -21.32
CA ASN A 441 -20.91 3.63 -22.39
C ASN A 441 -21.29 5.12 -22.23
N SER A 442 -20.94 5.76 -21.11
CA SER A 442 -21.27 7.17 -20.86
C SER A 442 -20.40 8.12 -21.65
N THR A 443 -20.91 9.29 -22.03
CA THR A 443 -20.11 10.36 -22.66
C THR A 443 -19.26 11.09 -21.61
N ASP A 444 -18.23 11.83 -22.06
CA ASP A 444 -17.39 12.62 -21.16
C ASP A 444 -18.21 13.73 -20.46
N ASP A 445 -19.21 14.32 -21.13
CA ASP A 445 -20.12 15.29 -20.53
C ASP A 445 -20.94 14.69 -19.38
N VAL A 446 -21.45 13.47 -19.56
CA VAL A 446 -22.20 12.74 -18.54
C VAL A 446 -21.30 12.36 -17.36
N LEU A 447 -20.05 11.97 -17.61
CA LEU A 447 -19.08 11.67 -16.56
C LEU A 447 -18.72 12.92 -15.74
N LEU A 448 -18.56 14.08 -16.39
CA LEU A 448 -18.27 15.35 -15.73
C LEU A 448 -19.47 15.85 -14.91
N GLU A 449 -20.69 15.76 -15.45
CA GLU A 449 -21.93 16.10 -14.74
C GLU A 449 -22.13 15.24 -13.49
N VAL A 450 -21.84 13.94 -13.57
CA VAL A 450 -21.92 13.05 -12.42
C VAL A 450 -20.86 13.35 -11.36
N LEU A 451 -19.67 13.84 -11.75
CA LEU A 451 -18.65 14.30 -10.81
C LEU A 451 -19.03 15.64 -10.15
N GLU A 452 -19.74 16.53 -10.86
CA GLU A 452 -20.28 17.81 -10.37
C GLU A 452 -21.25 17.61 -9.21
N ASP A 453 -22.13 16.63 -9.30
CA ASP A 453 -23.22 16.41 -8.33
C ASP A 453 -22.82 15.69 -7.04
N GLY A 454 -21.54 15.36 -6.87
CA GLY A 454 -21.02 14.96 -5.57
C GLY A 454 -21.16 13.50 -5.20
N LEU A 455 -20.53 12.64 -5.98
CA LEU A 455 -20.40 11.22 -5.67
C LEU A 455 -19.58 10.94 -4.40
N PRO A 456 -19.83 9.80 -3.70
CA PRO A 456 -18.90 9.29 -2.69
C PRO A 456 -17.53 8.94 -3.31
N ALA A 457 -16.48 8.91 -2.48
CA ALA A 457 -15.09 8.96 -2.96
C ALA A 457 -14.72 7.80 -3.90
N ALA A 458 -15.16 6.57 -3.59
CA ALA A 458 -14.88 5.39 -4.42
C ALA A 458 -15.60 5.43 -5.78
N GLN A 459 -16.81 5.98 -5.83
CA GLN A 459 -17.59 6.16 -7.06
C GLN A 459 -16.97 7.26 -7.93
N ALA A 460 -16.54 8.36 -7.31
CA ALA A 460 -15.84 9.44 -8.00
C ALA A 460 -14.51 8.95 -8.62
N ASP A 461 -13.74 8.13 -7.90
CA ASP A 461 -12.50 7.53 -8.43
C ASP A 461 -12.76 6.66 -9.67
N ARG A 462 -13.85 5.87 -9.67
CA ARG A 462 -14.22 5.04 -10.84
C ARG A 462 -14.59 5.88 -12.06
N ALA A 463 -15.36 6.95 -11.89
CA ALA A 463 -15.69 7.86 -12.99
C ALA A 463 -14.44 8.61 -13.51
N ALA A 464 -13.57 9.06 -12.60
CA ALA A 464 -12.32 9.74 -12.93
C ALA A 464 -11.37 8.84 -13.74
N ARG A 465 -11.23 7.56 -13.39
CA ARG A 465 -10.40 6.60 -14.14
C ARG A 465 -10.87 6.45 -15.59
N VAL A 466 -12.17 6.39 -15.84
CA VAL A 466 -12.70 6.30 -17.21
C VAL A 466 -12.39 7.56 -18.01
N LEU A 467 -12.48 8.75 -17.40
CA LEU A 467 -12.07 10.00 -18.05
C LEU A 467 -10.58 10.04 -18.40
N ILE A 468 -9.72 9.47 -17.54
CA ILE A 468 -8.28 9.36 -17.73
C ILE A 468 -7.94 8.33 -18.82
N ASP A 469 -8.54 7.14 -18.78
CA ASP A 469 -8.28 6.07 -19.76
C ASP A 469 -8.66 6.51 -21.19
N ARG A 470 -9.60 7.44 -21.33
CA ARG A 470 -10.01 8.01 -22.62
C ARG A 470 -9.12 9.16 -23.11
N ALA A 471 -8.28 9.73 -22.24
CA ALA A 471 -7.46 10.90 -22.56
C ALA A 471 -6.55 10.71 -23.79
N PRO A 472 -5.85 9.57 -23.97
CA PRO A 472 -4.97 9.36 -25.12
C PRO A 472 -5.70 9.31 -26.48
N HIS A 473 -7.01 9.05 -26.45
CA HIS A 473 -7.83 8.89 -27.65
C HIS A 473 -8.64 10.15 -27.99
N ARG A 474 -8.54 11.21 -27.19
CA ARG A 474 -9.34 12.43 -27.34
C ARG A 474 -8.65 13.43 -28.29
N PRO A 475 -9.38 14.08 -29.20
CA PRO A 475 -8.82 15.18 -29.99
C PRO A 475 -8.45 16.36 -29.08
N ALA A 476 -7.45 17.16 -29.47
CA ALA A 476 -6.93 18.29 -28.68
C ALA A 476 -8.02 19.30 -28.25
N SER A 477 -9.03 19.54 -29.10
CA SER A 477 -10.18 20.39 -28.77
C SER A 477 -11.06 19.80 -27.65
N GLY A 478 -11.22 18.48 -27.61
CA GLY A 478 -11.95 17.78 -26.55
C GLY A 478 -11.20 17.77 -25.23
N ILE A 479 -9.86 17.61 -25.27
CA ILE A 479 -9.01 17.66 -24.06
C ILE A 479 -9.18 19.02 -23.38
N ARG A 480 -9.16 20.11 -24.16
CA ARG A 480 -9.37 21.46 -23.64
C ARG A 480 -10.71 21.62 -22.90
N VAL A 481 -11.82 21.20 -23.51
CA VAL A 481 -13.15 21.34 -22.90
C VAL A 481 -13.26 20.59 -21.57
N VAL A 482 -12.73 19.37 -21.52
CA VAL A 482 -12.72 18.56 -20.29
C VAL A 482 -11.85 19.21 -19.21
N CYS A 483 -10.66 19.71 -19.57
CA CYS A 483 -9.76 20.38 -18.62
C CYS A 483 -10.33 21.70 -18.09
N GLU A 484 -10.93 22.52 -18.97
CA GLU A 484 -11.58 23.78 -18.57
C GLU A 484 -12.74 23.51 -17.60
N ARG A 485 -13.57 22.50 -17.89
CA ARG A 485 -14.69 22.13 -17.03
C ARG A 485 -14.23 21.57 -15.68
N LEU A 486 -13.20 20.71 -15.66
CA LEU A 486 -12.61 20.19 -14.43
C LEU A 486 -12.08 21.32 -13.52
N LEU A 487 -11.38 22.31 -14.11
CA LEU A 487 -10.81 23.43 -13.36
C LEU A 487 -11.89 24.41 -12.88
N LEU A 488 -12.88 24.74 -13.71
CA LEU A 488 -13.93 25.70 -13.38
C LEU A 488 -14.95 25.14 -12.38
N ALA A 489 -15.27 23.84 -12.44
CA ALA A 489 -16.25 23.22 -11.56
C ALA A 489 -15.65 22.63 -10.27
N HIS A 490 -14.35 22.83 -10.03
CA HIS A 490 -13.64 22.38 -8.81
C HIS A 490 -13.83 20.88 -8.47
N LEU A 491 -13.98 20.04 -9.50
CA LEU A 491 -14.38 18.63 -9.38
C LEU A 491 -13.39 17.74 -8.63
N PHE A 492 -12.21 18.29 -8.34
CA PHE A 492 -11.13 17.66 -7.59
C PHE A 492 -11.47 17.41 -6.11
N LEU A 493 -12.33 18.22 -5.49
CA LEU A 493 -12.52 18.16 -4.03
C LEU A 493 -13.83 17.49 -3.60
N GLY A 494 -14.80 17.39 -4.53
CA GLY A 494 -16.19 17.00 -4.28
C GLY A 494 -16.90 17.92 -3.28
N PRO A 495 -18.23 17.83 -3.13
CA PRO A 495 -18.90 18.51 -2.04
C PRO A 495 -18.37 17.97 -0.71
N GLY A 496 -18.20 18.87 0.26
CA GLY A 496 -17.95 18.50 1.64
C GLY A 496 -19.11 17.64 2.11
N GLY A 497 -18.88 16.35 2.32
CA GLY A 497 -19.92 15.43 2.79
C GLY A 497 -20.50 15.97 4.09
N GLY A 498 -21.75 16.42 4.04
CA GLY A 498 -22.54 16.59 5.24
C GLY A 498 -22.73 15.21 5.86
N HIS A 499 -22.36 15.06 7.14
CA HIS A 499 -22.39 13.84 7.96
C HIS A 499 -21.17 12.92 7.86
N ARG A 500 -20.17 13.18 8.71
CA ARG A 500 -19.70 12.31 9.84
C ARG A 500 -18.40 12.90 10.43
N ASP A 501 -18.07 12.51 11.65
CA ASP A 501 -16.86 12.87 12.43
C ASP A 501 -15.51 12.47 11.79
N GLU A 502 -15.44 12.36 10.47
CA GLU A 502 -14.24 11.92 9.74
C GLU A 502 -13.42 13.11 9.24
N ASP A 503 -12.10 13.03 9.46
CA ASP A 503 -11.16 14.04 9.02
C ASP A 503 -11.20 14.18 7.48
N PRO A 504 -11.44 15.38 6.94
CA PRO A 504 -11.61 15.61 5.51
C PRO A 504 -10.35 15.30 4.69
N VAL A 505 -9.16 15.27 5.29
CA VAL A 505 -7.88 14.99 4.61
C VAL A 505 -7.37 13.60 4.96
N THR A 506 -7.36 13.25 6.24
CA THR A 506 -6.74 12.02 6.72
C THR A 506 -7.69 10.84 6.81
N GLY A 507 -9.01 11.06 6.72
CA GLY A 507 -10.00 9.98 6.61
C GLY A 507 -9.83 9.16 5.33
N PRO A 508 -10.33 7.91 5.30
CA PRO A 508 -10.23 7.04 4.12
C PRO A 508 -10.79 7.69 2.85
N ASP A 509 -11.94 8.34 2.97
CA ASP A 509 -12.57 9.09 1.87
C ASP A 509 -11.78 10.34 1.48
N GLY A 510 -11.23 11.06 2.47
CA GLY A 510 -10.37 12.22 2.25
C GLY A 510 -9.11 11.87 1.46
N ARG A 511 -8.41 10.80 1.86
CA ARG A 511 -7.22 10.30 1.17
C ARG A 511 -7.52 9.86 -0.25
N MET A 512 -8.64 9.15 -0.46
CA MET A 512 -9.04 8.72 -1.80
C MET A 512 -9.32 9.93 -2.70
N ARG A 513 -10.06 10.94 -2.21
CA ARG A 513 -10.34 12.16 -2.98
C ARG A 513 -9.08 12.94 -3.33
N VAL A 514 -8.15 13.11 -2.39
CA VAL A 514 -6.86 13.76 -2.66
C VAL A 514 -6.09 13.01 -3.75
N ARG A 515 -6.06 11.67 -3.69
CA ARG A 515 -5.42 10.83 -4.72
C ARG A 515 -6.08 10.96 -6.08
N THR A 516 -7.41 10.86 -6.16
CA THR A 516 -8.17 11.02 -7.40
C THR A 516 -7.95 12.42 -8.00
N ALA A 517 -7.87 13.44 -7.16
CA ALA A 517 -7.61 14.80 -7.59
C ALA A 517 -6.22 14.98 -8.22
N VAL A 518 -5.19 14.41 -7.58
CA VAL A 518 -3.83 14.40 -8.12
C VAL A 518 -3.80 13.66 -9.47
N LEU A 519 -4.42 12.48 -9.57
CA LEU A 519 -4.50 11.73 -10.82
C LEU A 519 -5.17 12.52 -11.95
N LEU A 520 -6.29 13.18 -11.69
CA LEU A 520 -6.96 14.03 -12.69
C LEU A 520 -6.07 15.20 -13.13
N TYR A 521 -5.30 15.79 -12.20
CA TYR A 521 -4.38 16.87 -12.53
C TYR A 521 -3.19 16.37 -13.38
N ASP A 522 -2.56 15.29 -12.95
CA ASP A 522 -1.41 14.66 -13.61
C ASP A 522 -1.73 14.26 -15.06
N GLU A 523 -2.88 13.62 -15.27
CA GLU A 523 -3.17 12.94 -16.54
C GLU A 523 -3.97 13.82 -17.50
N LEU A 524 -4.78 14.76 -17.01
CA LEU A 524 -5.64 15.61 -17.86
C LEU A 524 -5.13 17.06 -17.92
N VAL A 525 -4.81 17.67 -16.78
CA VAL A 525 -4.48 19.10 -16.73
C VAL A 525 -3.02 19.38 -17.10
N ARG A 526 -2.08 18.63 -16.54
CA ARG A 526 -0.64 18.88 -16.70
C ARG A 526 -0.16 18.78 -18.15
N PRO A 527 -0.50 17.74 -18.94
CA PRO A 527 -0.05 17.64 -20.32
C PRO A 527 -0.53 18.81 -21.18
N TYR A 528 -1.71 19.36 -20.86
CA TYR A 528 -2.28 20.53 -21.51
C TYR A 528 -1.58 21.84 -21.13
N THR A 529 -1.12 21.96 -19.88
CA THR A 529 -0.35 23.12 -19.41
C THR A 529 1.06 23.17 -20.00
N GLU A 530 1.69 22.02 -20.21
CA GLU A 530 3.02 21.90 -20.84
C GLU A 530 3.01 22.29 -22.32
N GLN A 531 1.86 22.14 -22.99
CA GLN A 531 1.63 22.59 -24.37
C GLN A 531 1.32 24.10 -24.48
N GLY A 532 1.53 24.88 -23.41
CA GLY A 532 1.41 26.34 -23.40
C GLY A 532 -0.02 26.88 -23.53
N SER A 533 -1.02 26.00 -23.51
CA SER A 533 -2.40 26.32 -23.91
C SER A 533 -3.35 26.61 -22.72
N ALA A 534 -2.88 26.47 -21.47
CA ALA A 534 -3.69 26.65 -20.26
C ALA A 534 -3.17 27.61 -19.13
N PRO A 535 -2.18 28.49 -19.33
CA PRO A 535 -1.66 29.31 -18.22
C PRO A 535 -2.63 30.39 -17.69
N GLY A 536 -3.82 30.56 -18.30
CA GLY A 536 -4.81 31.58 -17.91
C GLY A 536 -5.75 31.18 -16.77
N LEU A 537 -6.06 29.89 -16.60
CA LEU A 537 -7.02 29.41 -15.60
C LEU A 537 -6.36 29.01 -14.27
N LEU A 538 -5.14 28.47 -14.33
CA LEU A 538 -4.37 28.08 -13.14
C LEU A 538 -4.12 29.22 -12.13
N PRO A 539 -3.84 30.48 -12.54
CA PRO A 539 -3.66 31.57 -11.58
C PRO A 539 -4.93 31.91 -10.78
N ARG A 540 -6.12 31.53 -11.26
CA ARG A 540 -7.39 31.67 -10.52
C ARG A 540 -7.64 30.46 -9.61
N PHE A 541 -7.41 29.27 -10.16
CA PHE A 541 -7.66 28.00 -9.48
C PHE A 541 -6.70 27.71 -8.31
N LEU A 542 -5.40 28.00 -8.44
CA LEU A 542 -4.41 27.67 -7.41
C LEU A 542 -4.65 28.39 -6.07
N PRO A 543 -4.98 29.70 -6.04
CA PRO A 543 -5.44 30.36 -4.81
C PRO A 543 -6.67 29.73 -4.18
N GLU A 544 -7.66 29.33 -5.00
CA GLU A 544 -8.90 28.70 -4.53
C GLU A 544 -8.61 27.31 -3.94
N LEU A 545 -7.74 26.53 -4.58
CA LEU A 545 -7.27 25.24 -4.07
C LEU A 545 -6.52 25.39 -2.74
N TRP A 546 -5.73 26.46 -2.57
CA TRP A 546 -5.04 26.76 -1.30
C TRP A 546 -6.00 27.12 -0.15
N HIS A 547 -7.11 27.79 -0.47
CA HIS A 547 -8.14 28.19 0.50
C HIS A 547 -9.28 27.17 0.66
N GLY A 548 -9.28 26.08 -0.11
CA GLY A 548 -10.36 25.09 -0.14
C GLY A 548 -10.75 24.60 1.26
N HIS A 549 -12.05 24.60 1.54
CA HIS A 549 -12.61 24.18 2.83
C HIS A 549 -12.19 22.74 3.18
N GLY A 550 -11.73 22.53 4.42
CA GLY A 550 -11.35 21.21 4.94
C GLY A 550 -9.95 20.73 4.57
N GLY A 551 -9.03 21.61 4.14
CA GLY A 551 -7.59 21.29 4.00
C GLY A 551 -7.20 20.36 2.83
N ARG A 552 -8.18 19.77 2.14
CA ARG A 552 -7.96 18.85 1.00
C ARG A 552 -7.18 19.49 -0.13
N GLY A 553 -7.50 20.74 -0.48
CA GLY A 553 -6.81 21.45 -1.55
C GLY A 553 -5.34 21.73 -1.24
N ARG A 554 -5.00 22.01 0.01
CA ARG A 554 -3.60 22.09 0.46
C ARG A 554 -2.90 20.74 0.40
N ALA A 555 -3.59 19.65 0.72
CA ALA A 555 -3.04 18.30 0.60
C ALA A 555 -2.78 17.90 -0.86
N VAL A 556 -3.68 18.27 -1.79
CA VAL A 556 -3.47 18.09 -3.23
C VAL A 556 -2.28 18.91 -3.71
N LEU A 557 -2.20 20.20 -3.36
CA LEU A 557 -1.06 21.05 -3.70
C LEU A 557 0.25 20.48 -3.17
N ARG A 558 0.26 19.98 -1.93
CA ARG A 558 1.44 19.37 -1.33
C ARG A 558 1.92 18.16 -2.15
N GLN A 559 1.02 17.25 -2.52
CA GLN A 559 1.38 16.09 -3.36
C GLN A 559 1.88 16.51 -4.74
N LEU A 560 1.21 17.47 -5.39
CA LEU A 560 1.64 18.00 -6.69
C LEU A 560 3.02 18.67 -6.64
N LEU A 561 3.40 19.24 -5.49
CA LEU A 561 4.68 19.91 -5.25
C LEU A 561 5.80 18.93 -4.85
N ASP A 562 5.47 17.89 -4.08
CA ASP A 562 6.43 16.93 -3.54
C ASP A 562 6.97 15.97 -4.61
N ASP A 563 6.24 15.76 -5.72
CA ASP A 563 6.62 14.84 -6.80
C ASP A 563 7.83 15.32 -7.64
N GLY A 564 8.34 16.54 -7.41
CA GLY A 564 9.58 17.06 -8.00
C GLY A 564 9.55 17.29 -9.52
N ARG A 565 8.42 17.00 -10.18
CA ARG A 565 8.17 17.24 -11.60
C ARG A 565 7.77 18.70 -11.85
N PRO A 566 7.99 19.23 -13.07
CA PRO A 566 7.40 20.51 -13.45
C PRO A 566 5.89 20.48 -13.22
N THR A 567 5.38 21.38 -12.40
CA THR A 567 3.98 21.38 -11.99
C THR A 567 3.04 21.83 -13.12
N GLY A 568 3.57 22.45 -14.17
CA GLY A 568 2.76 23.06 -15.22
C GLY A 568 2.07 24.37 -14.81
N PHE A 569 2.31 24.87 -13.59
CA PHE A 569 1.63 26.09 -13.08
C PHE A 569 1.95 27.35 -13.90
N GLY A 570 3.13 27.40 -14.52
CA GLY A 570 3.68 28.58 -15.16
C GLY A 570 3.95 29.73 -14.17
N ASP A 571 4.66 30.76 -14.64
CA ASP A 571 5.10 31.88 -13.76
C ASP A 571 3.92 32.61 -13.11
N LYS A 572 2.83 32.79 -13.86
CA LYS A 572 1.60 33.44 -13.35
C LYS A 572 0.90 32.60 -12.30
N GLY A 573 0.88 31.27 -12.45
CA GLY A 573 0.28 30.36 -11.47
C GLY A 573 1.11 30.30 -10.19
N TRP A 574 2.43 30.20 -10.32
CA TRP A 574 3.36 30.25 -9.19
C TRP A 574 3.27 31.56 -8.41
N LYS A 575 3.23 32.70 -9.11
CA LYS A 575 3.04 34.01 -8.49
C LYS A 575 1.71 34.07 -7.71
N ALA A 576 0.61 33.63 -8.32
CA ALA A 576 -0.69 33.64 -7.66
C ALA A 576 -0.74 32.75 -6.40
N LEU A 577 -0.13 31.55 -6.46
CA LEU A 577 -0.04 30.64 -5.31
C LEU A 577 0.85 31.23 -4.20
N PHE A 578 1.99 31.82 -4.54
CA PHE A 578 2.91 32.42 -3.57
C PHE A 578 2.33 33.67 -2.91
N ASP A 579 1.72 34.57 -3.68
CA ASP A 579 1.04 35.77 -3.18
C ASP A 579 -0.11 35.40 -2.23
N THR A 580 -0.73 34.25 -2.47
CA THR A 580 -1.80 33.70 -1.64
C THR A 580 -1.25 33.13 -0.34
N ALA A 581 -0.26 32.23 -0.42
CA ALA A 581 0.34 31.59 0.75
C ALA A 581 1.00 32.59 1.72
N THR A 582 1.68 33.61 1.18
CA THR A 582 2.35 34.64 1.98
C THR A 582 1.38 35.62 2.63
N ARG A 583 0.24 35.94 1.99
CA ARG A 583 -0.83 36.73 2.61
C ARG A 583 -1.55 35.97 3.72
N THR A 584 -1.73 34.65 3.57
CA THR A 584 -2.26 33.80 4.66
C THR A 584 -1.30 33.76 5.86
N ALA A 585 0.01 33.72 5.63
CA ALA A 585 1.02 33.70 6.71
C ALA A 585 1.16 35.05 7.44
N ALA A 586 0.81 36.17 6.80
CA ALA A 586 0.87 37.52 7.38
C ALA A 586 -0.37 37.90 8.20
N GLN A 587 -1.44 37.09 8.16
CA GLN A 587 -2.55 37.20 9.10
C GLN A 587 -2.32 36.20 10.25
N PRO A 588 -1.85 36.64 11.44
CA PRO A 588 -2.04 35.81 12.61
C PRO A 588 -3.54 35.60 12.76
N GLU A 589 -3.95 34.36 13.00
CA GLU A 589 -5.31 33.97 13.31
C GLU A 589 -5.90 34.99 14.29
N ARG A 590 -6.79 35.86 13.80
CA ARG A 590 -7.74 36.54 14.67
C ARG A 590 -8.67 35.45 15.15
N GLU A 591 -8.26 34.82 16.25
CA GLU A 591 -9.12 34.18 17.21
C GLU A 591 -10.37 35.07 17.35
N GLU A 592 -11.49 34.57 16.83
CA GLU A 592 -12.81 35.11 17.16
C GLU A 592 -12.90 35.17 18.68
N THR A 593 -12.79 36.39 19.16
CA THR A 593 -12.87 36.72 20.57
C THR A 593 -14.30 36.42 21.01
N ARG A 594 -14.54 35.21 21.52
CA ARG A 594 -15.72 34.93 22.33
C ARG A 594 -15.69 35.91 23.51
N PRO A 595 -16.69 36.79 23.68
CA PRO A 595 -16.66 37.75 24.77
C PRO A 595 -16.79 36.99 26.09
N ALA A 596 -15.78 37.18 26.94
CA ALA A 596 -15.74 36.67 28.30
C ALA A 596 -16.92 37.23 29.11
N ARG A 597 -17.66 36.33 29.76
CA ARG A 597 -18.63 36.65 30.81
C ARG A 597 -17.92 37.42 31.94
N PRO A 598 -18.50 38.53 32.45
CA PRO A 598 -17.96 39.25 33.60
C PRO A 598 -18.24 38.49 34.92
N PRO A 599 -17.37 38.65 35.94
CA PRO A 599 -17.59 38.04 37.26
C PRO A 599 -18.61 38.83 38.10
N ALA A 600 -19.22 38.08 39.02
CA ALA A 600 -20.41 38.38 39.80
C ALA A 600 -20.40 39.66 40.66
N ARG A 601 -21.59 40.26 40.81
CA ARG A 601 -22.08 40.85 42.08
C ARG A 601 -23.57 40.53 42.24
N GLY A 602 -23.90 40.04 43.42
CA GLY A 602 -25.09 39.25 43.69
C GLY A 602 -26.37 40.01 44.03
N THR A 603 -27.42 39.21 44.18
CA THR A 603 -28.61 39.28 45.04
C THR A 603 -29.45 38.10 44.55
N GLY A 604 -29.77 37.07 45.32
CA GLY A 604 -30.44 37.07 46.62
C GLY A 604 -31.80 36.40 46.42
N ARG A 605 -32.08 35.35 47.21
CA ARG A 605 -33.29 34.46 47.23
C ARG A 605 -33.28 33.32 46.21
N GLY A 606 -33.54 32.07 46.58
CA GLY A 606 -33.91 31.49 47.86
C GLY A 606 -34.09 29.98 47.72
N PHE A 607 -33.74 29.27 48.80
CA PHE A 607 -34.14 27.92 49.22
C PHE A 607 -35.13 27.12 48.34
N ARG A 608 -34.78 25.85 48.07
CA ARG A 608 -35.45 24.66 48.65
C ARG A 608 -34.74 23.35 48.26
N LEU A 609 -34.32 22.58 49.27
CA LEU A 609 -34.12 21.12 49.22
C LEU A 609 -35.50 20.42 49.19
N PRO A 610 -35.61 19.20 48.62
CA PRO A 610 -35.43 17.96 49.40
C PRO A 610 -34.70 16.84 48.61
N ALA A 611 -33.74 16.12 49.22
CA ALA A 611 -33.87 14.82 49.91
C ALA A 611 -33.68 13.56 49.03
N ARG A 612 -32.55 12.87 49.30
CA ARG A 612 -32.42 11.48 49.76
C ARG A 612 -33.23 10.38 49.02
N ARG A 613 -32.51 9.47 48.35
CA ARG A 613 -32.76 8.02 48.45
C ARG A 613 -31.49 7.20 48.21
N SER A 614 -31.27 6.30 49.17
CA SER A 614 -30.26 5.25 49.25
C SER A 614 -30.66 4.06 48.36
N ARG A 615 -29.67 3.34 47.80
CA ARG A 615 -29.71 1.88 47.77
C ARG A 615 -28.32 1.25 47.59
N ASP A 616 -27.96 0.48 48.61
CA ASP A 616 -26.91 -0.53 48.63
C ASP A 616 -27.09 -1.61 47.56
N THR A 617 -25.98 -2.15 47.06
CA THR A 617 -25.82 -3.61 46.88
C THR A 617 -24.34 -4.00 46.94
N ARG A 618 -24.07 -4.89 47.89
CA ARG A 618 -22.88 -5.72 48.15
C ARG A 618 -22.63 -6.74 47.01
N PRO A 619 -21.39 -7.16 46.73
CA PRO A 619 -21.09 -8.44 46.08
C PRO A 619 -20.68 -9.51 47.11
N PRO A 620 -20.83 -10.82 46.79
CA PRO A 620 -20.55 -11.91 47.71
C PRO A 620 -19.09 -12.38 47.66
N ASP A 621 -18.64 -12.85 48.81
CA ASP A 621 -17.40 -13.61 49.03
C ASP A 621 -17.45 -14.99 48.38
N ASP A 622 -16.31 -15.48 47.89
CA ASP A 622 -15.99 -16.91 47.90
C ASP A 622 -14.45 -17.11 47.93
N PRO A 623 -13.94 -18.19 48.55
CA PRO A 623 -12.80 -18.11 49.46
C PRO A 623 -11.83 -19.27 49.22
N TYR A 624 -10.75 -19.10 48.45
CA TYR A 624 -9.62 -20.03 48.50
C TYR A 624 -8.30 -19.33 48.15
N GLY A 625 -7.36 -19.41 49.11
CA GLY A 625 -5.88 -19.36 49.04
C GLY A 625 -5.21 -18.43 48.03
N GLY A 626 -4.41 -17.43 48.41
CA GLY A 626 -3.43 -17.43 49.48
C GLY A 626 -2.09 -18.00 49.00
N THR A 627 -1.28 -17.16 48.34
CA THR A 627 0.20 -17.08 48.38
C THR A 627 0.66 -15.91 47.49
N ASP A 628 1.74 -15.23 47.90
CA ASP A 628 2.48 -14.17 47.21
C ASP A 628 2.00 -12.71 47.31
N ASP A 629 2.06 -12.16 48.54
CA ASP A 629 2.07 -10.70 48.76
C ASP A 629 3.41 -10.18 49.34
N THR A 630 4.47 -11.00 49.24
CA THR A 630 5.85 -10.65 49.60
C THR A 630 6.60 -9.95 48.46
N ALA A 631 6.28 -10.27 47.19
CA ALA A 631 6.90 -9.63 46.03
C ALA A 631 6.44 -8.17 45.86
N GLY A 632 5.15 -7.88 46.09
CA GLY A 632 4.60 -6.53 46.00
C GLY A 632 5.18 -5.57 47.05
N ARG A 633 5.38 -6.05 48.28
CA ARG A 633 6.00 -5.27 49.37
C ARG A 633 7.49 -4.97 49.12
N LEU A 634 8.23 -5.91 48.55
CA LEU A 634 9.64 -5.69 48.18
C LEU A 634 9.78 -4.67 47.03
N TRP A 635 8.88 -4.70 46.05
CA TRP A 635 8.85 -3.71 44.97
C TRP A 635 8.48 -2.31 45.45
N LEU A 636 7.49 -2.20 46.36
CA LEU A 636 7.13 -0.92 46.97
C LEU A 636 8.26 -0.34 47.80
N MET A 637 8.98 -1.15 48.58
CA MET A 637 10.13 -0.69 49.36
C MET A 637 11.32 -0.28 48.48
N ALA A 638 11.59 -1.03 47.40
CA ALA A 638 12.63 -0.67 46.44
C ALA A 638 12.31 0.65 45.72
N LEU A 639 11.05 0.88 45.35
CA LEU A 639 10.60 2.13 44.73
C LEU A 639 10.71 3.31 45.70
N LEU A 640 10.39 3.10 46.98
CA LEU A 640 10.47 4.14 48.01
C LEU A 640 11.92 4.53 48.31
N ILE A 641 12.84 3.56 48.37
CA ILE A 641 14.28 3.83 48.52
C ILE A 641 14.82 4.60 47.30
N LEU A 642 14.38 4.23 46.09
CA LEU A 642 14.81 4.87 44.85
C LEU A 642 14.33 6.32 44.70
N ILE A 643 13.28 6.73 45.43
CA ILE A 643 12.76 8.10 45.45
C ILE A 643 13.37 8.90 46.61
N VAL A 644 13.54 8.29 47.78
CA VAL A 644 14.04 8.99 48.98
C VAL A 644 15.53 9.34 48.85
N VAL A 645 16.34 8.45 48.28
CA VAL A 645 17.79 8.70 48.14
C VAL A 645 18.11 9.92 47.26
N PRO A 646 17.51 10.10 46.07
CA PRO A 646 17.71 11.31 45.28
C PRO A 646 17.23 12.59 45.97
N VAL A 647 16.11 12.55 46.69
CA VAL A 647 15.56 13.73 47.38
C VAL A 647 16.50 14.18 48.51
N ILE A 648 17.05 13.24 49.27
CA ILE A 648 18.06 13.54 50.29
C ILE A 648 19.34 14.05 49.63
N LEU A 649 19.79 13.44 48.53
CA LEU A 649 20.99 13.87 47.81
C LEU A 649 20.85 15.31 47.27
N ILE A 650 19.68 15.66 46.73
CA ILE A 650 19.36 17.01 46.24
C ILE A 650 19.36 18.00 47.42
N GLY A 651 18.81 17.63 48.58
CA GLY A 651 18.85 18.45 49.79
C GLY A 651 20.28 18.68 50.30
N VAL A 652 21.14 17.66 50.29
CA VAL A 652 22.54 17.77 50.72
C VAL A 652 23.36 18.61 49.76
N ILE A 653 23.14 18.46 48.45
CA ILE A 653 23.82 19.29 47.43
C ILE A 653 23.38 20.76 47.54
N ALA A 654 22.10 21.02 47.84
CA ALA A 654 21.60 22.36 48.05
C ALA A 654 22.15 23.02 49.33
N LEU A 655 22.36 22.24 50.40
CA LEU A 655 22.96 22.75 51.65
C LEU A 655 24.48 22.91 51.60
N ALA A 656 25.19 22.12 50.80
CA ALA A 656 26.64 22.23 50.65
C ALA A 656 27.07 23.34 49.66
N GLY A 657 26.12 23.93 48.93
CA GLY A 657 26.33 25.01 47.97
C GLY A 657 25.97 26.41 48.47
N SER A 658 25.57 26.55 49.74
CA SER A 658 25.29 27.81 50.46
C SER A 658 26.22 27.94 51.64
#